data_AF-A0A1D6M799-F1
#
_entry.id   AF-A0A1D6M799-F1
#
_cell.length_a   1.000
_cell.length_b   1.000
_cell.length_c   1.000
_cell.angle_alpha   90.00
_cell.angle_beta   90.00
_cell.angle_gamma   90.00
#
_symmetry.space_group_name_H-M   'P 1'
#
loop_
_entity.id
_entity.type
_entity.pdbx_description
1 polymer ?
#
loop_
_entity_poly.entity_id
_entity_poly.type
_entity_poly.pdbx_seq_one_letter_code
_entity_poly.pdbx_strand_id
1 'polypeptide(L)'
;MGRTVLSDEEEDEFEADEEDPRPSRRNRDDMDERDDDDDDDEDGQDEFEKDDFIVDDEEEEVEGEEEEQKSDDERRRKKKKKKRESDDFMLDEDDYMLLQDNNITGISRPKPGNKFKRLKKAGRESEMDEHSGFSDGDGTGKKRSGKERVEYSLFGDHQDAAPFEEDFEDDQQAGEGEEEVGDDEDEMADFIVEEDEIDGNGQVVRRKKFKKKVPRQAAGVSSSALQEAQDIFGDVDELLALRKQELEREALNSGELRGARLEDEFEPFILAEKYMTSKDEQIKENDVPERMQLSEELTGYPPTDKTTIEEESSWIHSHLTGDGFLSFFGNEHINKDIDQKDIVNVVTMLHANKFEIPFIAMYRKESCPTLLSFDSDEDNEDIESDARKLRWHKLLWAVQALDRKWLLLQKRKVALQLYYEKRFDDEKRRIDDVTRQELNSQLYNSIIEALKDAKSEKEVEDVDAKFNLHFPPGEVEEEGQFKRPKRKSLYSICHKAGLWEVANQFGRSAEQLGHHLTLTKIPEAGELESGRHSPEEVAANFTCAMFETSQDVLRGARHMAAVEIGCEPIVRKHVRGIFMNKAVVSTSPTSEGNTIIDPYHQLSGVKWLREKPLSKFVDAQWLLIQKAEEEKLLKVTVKLPEDAKKKLMSEARENYLSDCVSKSAQLWDEQRKMILDDAFFNFLLPSMEKEARSLLMTKAKHWLHMEYGKQLWNKVTVAPWKKKDADKKDADIDLDDESELRVMACCWGPGKPATTFVMLDSSGELVDVLYAGSISNRSQGVAEQQRKKNDQQRVLKFMTDHQPHVVCVGASNYNCRQLKDDLYEVIFKIVEDHPRDVNAQMENFSIVYGDESVPRLYENSRISSDQLPGQSGIVKRAVALGRYLQNPLAMIATLCGPGKEILSWKLHALEQFLTPDEKYEIVEQVMVDATNQIGFDVNLAASHEWHFSTLQFIAGLGPRKASALQKDLVREGSIFSRKELVKPLGRKVFMNASGFLRVRRSGAAAASAQLIDLLEDTRIHPESYVLAKNLAKDVYVEDAQHEINEMDDEEQEMAIEHVRERPSMLRSLKIVEYIKSITEEYRKLETLRDIKFELLCGFSDWRIPYTEPSPDEEFWLLSGETDDTISEGRIVQVTVRNIQ
;
A
#
# COMPACT_ATOMS: atom_id res chain seq x y z
N MET A 1 -53.71 15.42 41.90
CA MET A 1 -54.60 14.77 42.89
C MET A 1 -55.46 13.78 42.13
N GLY A 2 -55.61 12.50 42.42
CA GLY A 2 -55.00 11.52 43.31
C GLY A 2 -55.49 10.18 42.72
N ARG A 3 -54.61 9.18 42.58
CA ARG A 3 -54.48 8.06 43.55
C ARG A 3 -55.78 7.27 43.67
N THR A 4 -55.85 5.93 43.62
CA THR A 4 -54.90 4.81 43.55
C THR A 4 -55.82 3.56 43.71
N VAL A 5 -55.71 2.49 42.89
CA VAL A 5 -54.92 1.23 43.09
C VAL A 5 -55.71 0.10 43.80
N LEU A 6 -55.36 -1.14 43.38
CA LEU A 6 -55.37 -2.48 44.05
C LEU A 6 -56.59 -3.36 43.75
N SER A 7 -56.50 -4.70 43.56
CA SER A 7 -55.43 -5.74 43.44
C SER A 7 -56.20 -7.07 43.16
N ASP A 8 -55.79 -7.91 42.21
CA ASP A 8 -55.16 -9.27 42.32
C ASP A 8 -56.05 -10.51 42.64
N GLU A 9 -55.79 -11.57 41.84
CA GLU A 9 -55.87 -13.06 42.01
C GLU A 9 -57.26 -13.75 42.22
N GLU A 10 -57.62 -14.96 41.75
CA GLU A 10 -57.11 -16.05 40.86
C GLU A 10 -58.29 -17.06 40.64
N GLU A 11 -58.29 -17.88 39.57
CA GLU A 11 -58.73 -19.32 39.49
C GLU A 11 -59.07 -19.79 38.04
N ASP A 12 -58.28 -20.78 37.60
CA ASP A 12 -58.55 -22.05 36.88
C ASP A 12 -59.31 -22.21 35.53
N GLU A 13 -58.64 -23.03 34.70
CA GLU A 13 -59.11 -24.22 33.94
C GLU A 13 -58.93 -24.24 32.39
N PHE A 14 -57.86 -24.93 32.00
CA PHE A 14 -57.70 -25.99 30.99
C PHE A 14 -57.69 -25.74 29.45
N GLU A 15 -56.53 -26.17 28.90
CA GLU A 15 -56.27 -26.93 27.67
C GLU A 15 -56.31 -26.22 26.29
N ALA A 16 -55.11 -25.96 25.77
CA ALA A 16 -54.38 -26.91 24.90
C ALA A 16 -53.75 -26.23 23.66
N ASP A 17 -52.42 -26.19 23.75
CA ASP A 17 -51.42 -26.58 22.73
C ASP A 17 -51.15 -25.63 21.55
N GLU A 18 -49.90 -25.35 21.17
CA GLU A 18 -48.53 -25.68 21.61
C GLU A 18 -47.64 -24.75 20.76
N GLU A 19 -46.81 -23.89 21.35
CA GLU A 19 -45.38 -24.10 21.66
C GLU A 19 -44.40 -24.07 20.47
N ASP A 20 -43.62 -22.98 20.46
CA ASP A 20 -42.23 -22.83 20.03
C ASP A 20 -41.36 -23.90 20.71
N PRO A 21 -40.19 -24.33 20.18
CA PRO A 21 -38.98 -23.98 20.94
C PRO A 21 -37.65 -23.86 20.13
N ARG A 22 -36.83 -22.89 20.54
CA ARG A 22 -35.33 -22.93 20.50
C ARG A 22 -34.84 -23.90 21.61
N PRO A 23 -33.56 -24.37 21.78
CA PRO A 23 -32.25 -23.74 21.41
C PRO A 23 -31.03 -24.72 21.21
N SER A 24 -29.78 -24.19 21.16
CA SER A 24 -28.50 -24.76 21.67
C SER A 24 -27.27 -24.92 20.72
N ARG A 25 -26.25 -24.08 20.97
CA ARG A 25 -24.76 -24.21 20.93
C ARG A 25 -24.06 -25.49 20.38
N ARG A 26 -23.07 -25.32 19.47
CA ARG A 26 -21.61 -25.62 19.64
C ARG A 26 -20.79 -25.55 18.31
N ASN A 27 -19.58 -24.97 18.42
CA ASN A 27 -18.32 -25.04 17.65
C ASN A 27 -18.25 -25.79 16.29
N ARG A 28 -17.67 -25.15 15.26
CA ARG A 28 -16.27 -25.33 14.79
C ARG A 28 -16.01 -24.53 13.50
N ASP A 29 -14.77 -24.04 13.44
CA ASP A 29 -13.91 -23.68 12.31
C ASP A 29 -14.33 -24.24 10.93
N ASP A 30 -14.28 -23.38 9.90
CA ASP A 30 -13.31 -23.52 8.80
C ASP A 30 -13.30 -22.24 7.94
N MET A 31 -12.08 -21.74 7.75
CA MET A 31 -11.67 -20.80 6.70
C MET A 31 -11.87 -21.48 5.35
N ASP A 32 -12.18 -20.71 4.31
CA ASP A 32 -11.47 -20.88 3.05
C ASP A 32 -11.55 -19.59 2.24
N GLU A 33 -10.35 -19.10 1.97
CA GLU A 33 -9.95 -18.07 1.04
C GLU A 33 -10.40 -18.45 -0.38
N ARG A 34 -10.81 -17.45 -1.16
CA ARG A 34 -10.70 -17.52 -2.61
C ARG A 34 -10.02 -16.24 -3.08
N ASP A 35 -8.73 -16.41 -3.33
CA ASP A 35 -8.00 -15.72 -4.36
C ASP A 35 -8.76 -15.89 -5.68
N ASP A 36 -9.16 -14.77 -6.27
CA ASP A 36 -9.32 -14.66 -7.71
C ASP A 36 -8.19 -13.74 -8.17
N ASP A 37 -7.10 -14.36 -8.62
CA ASP A 37 -6.14 -13.78 -9.55
C ASP A 37 -6.89 -13.53 -10.87
N ASP A 38 -7.50 -12.36 -11.01
CA ASP A 38 -7.87 -11.84 -12.31
C ASP A 38 -6.79 -10.84 -12.75
N ASP A 39 -5.93 -11.31 -13.66
CA ASP A 39 -5.15 -10.47 -14.58
C ASP A 39 -6.14 -9.57 -15.33
N ASP A 40 -6.34 -8.35 -14.82
CA ASP A 40 -6.96 -7.25 -15.57
C ASP A 40 -5.97 -6.81 -16.66
N ASP A 41 -5.90 -7.59 -17.74
CA ASP A 41 -5.64 -7.05 -19.06
C ASP A 41 -6.73 -6.00 -19.31
N GLU A 42 -6.34 -4.73 -19.21
CA GLU A 42 -7.16 -3.55 -19.50
C GLU A 42 -7.44 -3.50 -21.02
N ASP A 43 -8.25 -4.45 -21.48
CA ASP A 43 -8.73 -4.57 -22.84
C ASP A 43 -9.73 -3.45 -23.10
N GLY A 44 -9.25 -2.41 -23.78
CA GLY A 44 -10.00 -1.56 -24.69
C GLY A 44 -11.35 -1.07 -24.18
N GLN A 45 -11.36 0.16 -23.64
CA GLN A 45 -12.58 0.94 -23.48
C GLN A 45 -13.28 1.12 -24.83
N ASP A 46 -14.23 0.24 -25.15
CA ASP A 46 -15.25 0.48 -26.17
C ASP A 46 -16.16 1.61 -25.65
N GLU A 47 -15.74 2.87 -25.83
CA GLU A 47 -16.61 4.02 -25.61
C GLU A 47 -17.78 3.94 -26.62
N PHE A 48 -18.97 3.70 -26.08
CA PHE A 48 -20.22 3.64 -26.83
C PHE A 48 -20.56 5.00 -27.45
N GLU A 49 -20.57 5.09 -28.79
CA GLU A 49 -21.39 6.06 -29.51
C GLU A 49 -22.88 5.72 -29.26
N LYS A 50 -23.58 6.56 -28.48
CA LYS A 50 -25.05 6.56 -28.44
C LYS A 50 -25.56 7.31 -29.67
N ASP A 51 -25.58 6.62 -30.80
CA ASP A 51 -26.21 7.13 -32.02
C ASP A 51 -27.72 6.81 -31.97
N ASP A 52 -28.54 7.83 -31.70
CA ASP A 52 -29.99 7.82 -31.82
C ASP A 52 -30.43 7.87 -33.30
N PHE A 53 -30.11 6.82 -34.07
CA PHE A 53 -30.59 6.65 -35.44
C PHE A 53 -31.61 5.50 -35.53
N ILE A 54 -32.85 5.79 -35.13
CA ILE A 54 -34.02 5.00 -35.50
C ILE A 54 -34.77 5.78 -36.57
N VAL A 55 -34.94 5.15 -37.73
CA VAL A 55 -35.78 5.63 -38.84
C VAL A 55 -37.23 5.40 -38.44
N ASP A 56 -37.91 6.44 -37.96
CA ASP A 56 -39.37 6.46 -37.85
C ASP A 56 -39.93 7.10 -39.12
N ASP A 57 -40.68 6.30 -39.89
CA ASP A 57 -41.47 6.76 -41.03
C ASP A 57 -42.59 7.71 -40.54
N GLU A 58 -42.69 8.87 -41.18
CA GLU A 58 -43.72 9.88 -40.94
C GLU A 58 -45.12 9.37 -41.36
N GLU A 59 -46.10 9.47 -40.46
CA GLU A 59 -47.48 9.78 -40.83
C GLU A 59 -47.87 11.10 -40.14
N GLU A 60 -48.09 12.14 -40.94
CA GLU A 60 -48.75 13.39 -40.56
C GLU A 60 -50.21 13.10 -40.17
N GLU A 61 -50.73 13.74 -39.11
CA GLU A 61 -51.91 14.64 -39.22
C GLU A 61 -52.34 15.25 -37.86
N VAL A 62 -52.32 16.60 -37.85
CA VAL A 62 -53.32 17.55 -37.31
C VAL A 62 -53.39 17.88 -35.80
N GLU A 63 -53.36 19.20 -35.57
CA GLU A 63 -53.63 19.98 -34.35
C GLU A 63 -54.97 19.68 -33.66
N GLY A 64 -55.00 19.77 -32.33
CA GLY A 64 -56.24 19.87 -31.55
C GLY A 64 -55.99 20.05 -30.04
N GLU A 65 -56.46 21.16 -29.50
CA GLU A 65 -56.38 21.60 -28.10
C GLU A 65 -57.36 20.85 -27.14
N GLU A 66 -57.14 21.07 -25.83
CA GLU A 66 -58.07 21.03 -24.67
C GLU A 66 -58.12 19.81 -23.70
N GLU A 67 -57.66 20.11 -22.47
CA GLU A 67 -58.18 19.87 -21.10
C GLU A 67 -59.04 18.64 -20.66
N GLU A 68 -58.59 18.08 -19.52
CA GLU A 68 -59.31 17.63 -18.31
C GLU A 68 -60.35 16.47 -18.25
N GLN A 69 -60.10 15.61 -17.23
CA GLN A 69 -61.03 14.92 -16.30
C GLN A 69 -61.74 13.57 -16.63
N LYS A 70 -61.32 12.57 -15.83
CA LYS A 70 -62.08 11.57 -15.01
C LYS A 70 -63.08 10.55 -15.61
N SER A 71 -62.78 9.30 -15.21
CA SER A 71 -63.61 8.21 -14.63
C SER A 71 -64.40 7.21 -15.48
N ASP A 72 -64.14 5.93 -15.16
CA ASP A 72 -65.00 4.74 -15.07
C ASP A 72 -65.85 4.29 -16.29
N ASP A 73 -65.58 3.10 -16.83
CA ASP A 73 -66.25 1.88 -16.32
C ASP A 73 -65.74 0.53 -16.87
N GLU A 74 -65.91 -0.44 -15.98
CA GLU A 74 -65.61 -1.87 -15.88
C GLU A 74 -65.88 -2.91 -17.03
N ARG A 75 -64.97 -3.91 -17.07
CA ARG A 75 -65.14 -5.41 -17.05
C ARG A 75 -65.23 -6.18 -18.40
N ARG A 76 -64.59 -7.35 -18.64
CA ARG A 76 -64.22 -8.49 -17.77
C ARG A 76 -63.23 -9.50 -18.46
N ARG A 77 -62.10 -9.78 -17.77
CA ARG A 77 -61.44 -11.09 -17.44
C ARG A 77 -61.14 -12.19 -18.49
N LYS A 78 -59.87 -12.62 -18.51
CA LYS A 78 -59.43 -14.00 -18.14
C LYS A 78 -57.95 -14.06 -17.68
N LYS A 79 -57.72 -14.79 -16.58
CA LYS A 79 -56.46 -14.99 -15.82
C LYS A 79 -55.55 -16.09 -16.42
N LYS A 80 -54.23 -16.01 -16.23
CA LYS A 80 -53.38 -17.17 -15.85
C LYS A 80 -52.09 -16.75 -15.12
N LYS A 81 -51.81 -17.49 -14.04
CA LYS A 81 -50.73 -17.36 -13.04
C LYS A 81 -49.36 -17.75 -13.63
N LYS A 82 -48.31 -17.00 -13.26
CA LYS A 82 -46.88 -17.36 -13.38
C LYS A 82 -46.53 -18.38 -12.29
N LYS A 83 -45.85 -19.47 -12.65
CA LYS A 83 -45.34 -20.53 -11.78
C LYS A 83 -43.81 -20.39 -11.77
N ARG A 84 -43.19 -20.46 -10.59
CA ARG A 84 -41.73 -20.60 -10.41
C ARG A 84 -41.31 -21.98 -10.92
N GLU A 85 -40.30 -22.05 -11.77
CA GLU A 85 -39.54 -23.27 -12.09
C GLU A 85 -38.15 -23.10 -11.49
N SER A 86 -37.70 -24.17 -10.83
CA SER A 86 -36.37 -24.36 -10.26
C SER A 86 -35.43 -24.80 -11.37
N ASP A 87 -34.37 -24.03 -11.63
CA ASP A 87 -33.30 -24.45 -12.53
C ASP A 87 -32.42 -25.48 -11.80
N ASP A 88 -32.44 -26.73 -12.29
CA ASP A 88 -31.43 -27.73 -12.01
C ASP A 88 -30.15 -27.31 -12.73
N PHE A 89 -29.09 -27.01 -11.98
CA PHE A 89 -27.76 -26.71 -12.53
C PHE A 89 -27.15 -28.01 -13.08
N MET A 90 -27.07 -28.11 -14.41
CA MET A 90 -26.31 -29.14 -15.10
C MET A 90 -24.90 -28.60 -15.33
N LEU A 91 -23.91 -29.26 -14.72
CA LEU A 91 -22.48 -29.00 -14.95
C LEU A 91 -22.14 -29.22 -16.43
N ASP A 92 -21.32 -28.36 -17.00
CA ASP A 92 -20.85 -28.50 -18.37
C ASP A 92 -19.68 -29.50 -18.51
N GLU A 93 -19.22 -29.76 -19.73
CA GLU A 93 -18.16 -30.76 -19.95
C GLU A 93 -16.82 -30.37 -19.32
N ASP A 94 -16.56 -29.06 -19.17
CA ASP A 94 -15.33 -28.52 -18.60
C ASP A 94 -15.34 -28.66 -17.07
N ASP A 95 -16.48 -28.45 -16.42
CA ASP A 95 -16.69 -28.74 -14.99
C ASP A 95 -16.45 -30.23 -14.66
N TYR A 96 -16.91 -31.13 -15.53
CA TYR A 96 -16.65 -32.57 -15.36
C TYR A 96 -15.20 -32.97 -15.58
N MET A 97 -14.40 -32.17 -16.31
CA MET A 97 -12.95 -32.39 -16.41
C MET A 97 -12.23 -31.86 -15.17
N LEU A 98 -12.58 -30.67 -14.69
CA LEU A 98 -12.06 -30.10 -13.44
C LEU A 98 -12.29 -31.01 -12.22
N LEU A 99 -13.48 -31.62 -12.12
CA LEU A 99 -13.79 -32.57 -11.05
C LEU A 99 -12.96 -33.87 -11.15
N GLN A 100 -12.55 -34.23 -12.36
CA GLN A 100 -11.79 -35.45 -12.64
C GLN A 100 -10.28 -35.23 -12.45
N ASP A 101 -9.78 -34.06 -12.81
CA ASP A 101 -8.39 -33.63 -12.58
C ASP A 101 -8.11 -33.43 -11.07
N ASN A 102 -9.13 -33.06 -10.30
CA ASN A 102 -9.06 -32.95 -8.84
C ASN A 102 -9.34 -34.26 -8.07
N ASN A 103 -9.41 -35.43 -8.76
CA ASN A 103 -9.58 -36.76 -8.15
C ASN A 103 -10.80 -36.90 -7.19
N ILE A 104 -11.86 -36.10 -7.39
CA ILE A 104 -13.07 -36.17 -6.56
C ILE A 104 -13.88 -37.41 -6.96
N THR A 105 -13.97 -38.39 -6.07
CA THR A 105 -14.72 -39.64 -6.32
C THR A 105 -16.17 -39.52 -5.83
N GLY A 106 -17.15 -39.79 -6.71
CA GLY A 106 -18.57 -39.82 -6.36
C GLY A 106 -19.55 -39.25 -7.39
N ILE A 107 -19.05 -38.53 -8.41
CA ILE A 107 -19.89 -37.88 -9.42
C ILE A 107 -19.79 -38.67 -10.74
N SER A 108 -20.89 -39.26 -11.20
CA SER A 108 -20.93 -40.03 -12.46
C SER A 108 -21.47 -39.21 -13.62
N ARG A 109 -20.72 -39.19 -14.74
CA ARG A 109 -21.16 -38.58 -16.01
C ARG A 109 -22.45 -39.24 -16.53
N PRO A 110 -23.48 -38.47 -16.93
CA PRO A 110 -24.67 -39.03 -17.55
C PRO A 110 -24.35 -39.57 -18.96
N LYS A 111 -24.85 -40.77 -19.29
CA LYS A 111 -24.63 -41.38 -20.61
C LYS A 111 -25.46 -40.69 -21.70
N PRO A 112 -24.90 -40.33 -22.87
CA PRO A 112 -25.64 -39.64 -23.93
C PRO A 112 -26.69 -40.53 -24.58
N GLY A 113 -27.93 -40.04 -24.59
CA GLY A 113 -29.08 -40.67 -25.25
C GLY A 113 -29.07 -40.44 -26.77
N ASN A 114 -28.94 -41.52 -27.54
CA ASN A 114 -29.05 -41.54 -28.99
C ASN A 114 -30.41 -41.02 -29.50
N LYS A 115 -30.49 -39.77 -29.97
CA LYS A 115 -31.53 -39.31 -30.92
C LYS A 115 -31.04 -38.18 -31.83
N PHE A 116 -30.33 -38.52 -32.91
CA PHE A 116 -30.26 -37.64 -34.09
C PHE A 116 -31.00 -38.25 -35.28
N LYS A 117 -32.10 -37.59 -35.67
CA LYS A 117 -32.80 -37.80 -36.92
C LYS A 117 -32.01 -37.14 -38.05
N ARG A 118 -31.46 -38.01 -38.88
CA ARG A 118 -30.87 -37.83 -40.20
C ARG A 118 -31.66 -36.87 -41.11
N LEU A 119 -31.01 -35.83 -41.65
CA LEU A 119 -31.40 -35.21 -42.93
C LEU A 119 -30.16 -35.10 -43.83
N LYS A 120 -30.35 -35.53 -45.08
CA LYS A 120 -29.34 -35.76 -46.12
C LYS A 120 -28.82 -34.46 -46.74
N LYS A 121 -27.53 -34.43 -47.09
CA LYS A 121 -27.01 -33.63 -48.21
C LYS A 121 -26.20 -34.54 -49.15
N ALA A 122 -26.52 -34.46 -50.44
CA ALA A 122 -25.79 -35.05 -51.57
C ALA A 122 -24.35 -34.50 -51.63
N GLY A 123 -23.30 -35.15 -52.15
CA GLY A 123 -23.18 -36.27 -53.08
C GLY A 123 -22.50 -35.81 -54.38
N ARG A 124 -21.16 -35.92 -54.48
CA ARG A 124 -20.33 -36.22 -55.69
C ARG A 124 -18.83 -36.08 -55.38
N GLU A 125 -18.08 -37.19 -55.42
CA GLU A 125 -17.05 -37.60 -56.43
C GLU A 125 -15.64 -37.07 -56.06
N SER A 126 -14.51 -37.80 -56.06
CA SER A 126 -14.13 -39.14 -56.54
C SER A 126 -12.64 -39.41 -56.17
N GLU A 127 -12.32 -40.63 -55.70
CA GLU A 127 -11.13 -41.52 -55.94
C GLU A 127 -9.68 -40.95 -55.85
N MET A 128 -8.64 -41.60 -55.27
CA MET A 128 -8.15 -42.98 -55.42
C MET A 128 -6.91 -43.24 -54.50
N ASP A 129 -6.72 -44.50 -54.04
CA ASP A 129 -5.47 -45.27 -53.75
C ASP A 129 -4.43 -44.77 -52.71
N GLU A 130 -3.71 -45.58 -51.90
CA GLU A 130 -3.36 -47.01 -51.90
C GLU A 130 -2.78 -47.48 -50.52
N HIS A 131 -2.77 -48.81 -50.30
CA HIS A 131 -2.14 -49.72 -49.29
C HIS A 131 -0.92 -49.26 -48.42
N SER A 132 -0.58 -49.82 -47.23
CA SER A 132 -0.56 -51.19 -46.64
C SER A 132 -0.29 -51.06 -45.11
N GLY A 133 -0.80 -51.84 -44.14
CA GLY A 133 -0.71 -53.30 -43.86
C GLY A 133 0.32 -53.56 -42.74
N PHE A 134 -0.03 -53.93 -41.49
CA PHE A 134 -0.05 -55.30 -40.88
C PHE A 134 -0.40 -55.10 -39.37
N SER A 135 -1.39 -55.72 -38.68
CA SER A 135 -1.73 -57.15 -38.37
C SER A 135 -0.56 -57.94 -37.77
N ASP A 136 -0.60 -58.64 -36.64
CA ASP A 136 -1.54 -59.56 -35.98
C ASP A 136 -1.20 -59.58 -34.46
N GLY A 137 -1.94 -60.10 -33.47
CA GLY A 137 -3.06 -61.03 -33.43
C GLY A 137 -2.90 -61.96 -32.21
N ASP A 138 -4.04 -62.37 -31.64
CA ASP A 138 -4.30 -63.48 -30.71
C ASP A 138 -3.72 -63.44 -29.27
N GLY A 139 -4.46 -63.77 -28.20
CA GLY A 139 -5.75 -64.44 -28.10
C GLY A 139 -5.66 -65.71 -27.25
N THR A 140 -6.66 -65.88 -26.36
CA THR A 140 -7.06 -67.11 -25.62
C THR A 140 -6.40 -67.36 -24.25
N GLY A 141 -7.11 -67.69 -23.16
CA GLY A 141 -8.55 -67.75 -22.90
C GLY A 141 -8.91 -68.65 -21.69
N LYS A 142 -10.12 -68.41 -21.14
CA LYS A 142 -11.03 -69.32 -20.40
C LYS A 142 -10.65 -69.67 -18.93
N LYS A 143 -11.56 -69.83 -17.96
CA LYS A 143 -13.05 -69.77 -17.86
C LYS A 143 -13.45 -70.01 -16.37
N ARG A 144 -14.47 -69.28 -15.90
CA ARG A 144 -15.68 -69.73 -15.14
C ARG A 144 -15.51 -70.31 -13.73
N SER A 145 -16.43 -70.19 -12.76
CA SER A 145 -17.86 -69.83 -12.68
C SER A 145 -18.22 -69.59 -11.20
N GLY A 146 -19.08 -68.62 -10.84
CA GLY A 146 -20.51 -68.82 -10.50
C GLY A 146 -20.70 -68.87 -8.97
N LYS A 147 -21.73 -68.35 -8.30
CA LYS A 147 -23.09 -67.90 -8.67
C LYS A 147 -23.77 -67.36 -7.38
N GLU A 148 -24.71 -66.40 -7.55
CA GLU A 148 -25.98 -66.22 -6.79
C GLU A 148 -25.92 -65.85 -5.28
N ARG A 149 -26.81 -65.03 -4.67
CA ARG A 149 -28.15 -64.47 -4.99
C ARG A 149 -28.58 -63.47 -3.88
N VAL A 150 -29.34 -62.44 -4.27
CA VAL A 150 -30.59 -61.88 -3.64
C VAL A 150 -30.46 -61.19 -2.27
N GLU A 151 -30.59 -59.86 -2.14
CA GLU A 151 -31.77 -58.95 -2.20
C GLU A 151 -32.47 -58.70 -0.84
N TYR A 152 -32.64 -57.39 -0.56
CA TYR A 152 -33.55 -56.68 0.36
C TYR A 152 -33.43 -56.76 1.88
N SER A 153 -33.31 -55.56 2.48
CA SER A 153 -33.54 -55.21 3.88
C SER A 153 -34.69 -54.21 3.94
N LEU A 154 -35.72 -54.47 4.76
CA LEU A 154 -36.69 -53.49 5.24
C LEU A 154 -37.39 -54.02 6.52
N PHE A 155 -37.77 -53.10 7.42
CA PHE A 155 -38.40 -53.23 8.76
C PHE A 155 -37.42 -53.50 9.92
N GLY A 156 -37.41 -52.77 11.04
CA GLY A 156 -38.28 -51.68 11.52
C GLY A 156 -38.08 -51.45 13.03
N ASP A 157 -38.42 -50.23 13.45
CA ASP A 157 -38.91 -49.75 14.74
C ASP A 157 -38.05 -49.63 16.02
N HIS A 158 -38.21 -48.41 16.58
CA HIS A 158 -37.89 -47.89 17.91
C HIS A 158 -38.65 -48.61 19.06
N GLN A 159 -38.09 -48.58 20.28
CA GLN A 159 -38.67 -47.85 21.44
C GLN A 159 -37.93 -48.10 22.78
N ASP A 160 -37.77 -46.99 23.50
CA ASP A 160 -37.91 -46.74 24.94
C ASP A 160 -37.03 -47.47 25.99
N ALA A 161 -36.24 -46.67 26.74
CA ALA A 161 -36.61 -46.19 28.09
C ALA A 161 -35.35 -45.75 28.88
N ALA A 162 -35.39 -44.53 29.43
CA ALA A 162 -34.60 -44.08 30.58
C ALA A 162 -35.13 -44.76 31.88
N PRO A 163 -34.69 -44.51 33.16
CA PRO A 163 -34.45 -43.16 33.72
C PRO A 163 -33.49 -43.02 34.95
N PHE A 164 -33.41 -41.77 35.46
CA PHE A 164 -33.06 -41.26 36.82
C PHE A 164 -31.56 -41.08 37.19
N GLU A 165 -31.07 -39.85 37.46
CA GLU A 165 -31.18 -38.99 38.69
C GLU A 165 -30.35 -39.58 39.86
N GLU A 166 -29.63 -38.86 40.72
CA GLU A 166 -29.68 -37.50 41.28
C GLU A 166 -28.34 -37.27 42.08
N ASP A 167 -27.89 -36.02 42.25
CA ASP A 167 -27.38 -35.34 43.48
C ASP A 167 -26.35 -36.00 44.44
N PHE A 168 -25.51 -35.33 45.24
CA PHE A 168 -24.84 -34.02 45.38
C PHE A 168 -23.85 -34.19 46.60
N GLU A 169 -23.01 -33.19 46.90
CA GLU A 169 -22.33 -32.90 48.20
C GLU A 169 -21.02 -33.67 48.53
N ASP A 170 -19.86 -32.98 48.58
CA ASP A 170 -19.25 -32.20 49.72
C ASP A 170 -18.52 -33.15 50.72
N ASP A 171 -17.37 -32.90 51.35
CA ASP A 171 -16.44 -31.77 51.44
C ASP A 171 -15.13 -32.27 52.10
N GLN A 172 -14.03 -31.55 51.87
CA GLN A 172 -12.89 -31.21 52.77
C GLN A 172 -12.12 -32.20 53.69
N GLN A 173 -10.79 -32.03 53.56
CA GLN A 173 -9.74 -31.82 54.59
C GLN A 173 -8.91 -32.96 55.20
N ALA A 174 -7.60 -32.81 54.95
CA ALA A 174 -6.46 -32.78 55.89
C ALA A 174 -5.97 -34.07 56.58
N GLY A 175 -4.64 -34.22 56.62
CA GLY A 175 -3.95 -35.04 57.62
C GLY A 175 -2.62 -35.64 57.18
N GLU A 176 -1.54 -35.05 57.67
CA GLU A 176 -0.14 -35.47 57.60
C GLU A 176 0.14 -36.83 58.31
N GLY A 177 1.29 -37.46 58.00
CA GLY A 177 2.02 -38.27 58.99
C GLY A 177 2.46 -39.69 58.59
N GLU A 178 3.68 -39.78 58.07
CA GLU A 178 4.82 -40.67 58.42
C GLU A 178 4.67 -42.18 58.81
N GLU A 179 5.72 -42.91 58.37
CA GLU A 179 6.35 -44.16 58.86
C GLU A 179 5.89 -45.55 58.33
N GLU A 180 6.63 -46.00 57.30
CA GLU A 180 7.57 -47.13 57.33
C GLU A 180 7.15 -48.49 57.95
N VAL A 181 6.94 -49.50 57.10
CA VAL A 181 7.40 -50.90 57.29
C VAL A 181 7.66 -51.52 55.91
N GLY A 182 8.90 -51.94 55.65
CA GLY A 182 9.28 -52.73 54.48
C GLY A 182 8.98 -54.21 54.64
N ASP A 183 8.82 -54.95 53.53
CA ASP A 183 9.87 -55.83 52.99
C ASP A 183 9.36 -56.51 51.69
N ASP A 184 10.33 -56.89 50.85
CA ASP A 184 10.30 -58.00 49.89
C ASP A 184 9.58 -57.82 48.52
N GLU A 185 10.33 -57.51 47.45
CA GLU A 185 10.91 -58.49 46.50
C GLU A 185 11.34 -57.82 45.18
N ASP A 186 12.65 -57.92 44.89
CA ASP A 186 13.34 -57.34 43.73
C ASP A 186 13.14 -58.09 42.41
N GLU A 187 13.02 -57.28 41.34
CA GLU A 187 13.62 -57.37 40.01
C GLU A 187 13.72 -58.73 39.29
N MET A 188 13.04 -58.85 38.14
CA MET A 188 13.67 -59.26 36.86
C MET A 188 12.75 -58.87 35.68
N ALA A 189 13.17 -57.82 34.97
CA ALA A 189 12.86 -57.62 33.56
C ALA A 189 13.88 -58.42 32.72
N ASP A 190 13.39 -59.22 31.77
CA ASP A 190 13.99 -59.43 30.44
C ASP A 190 13.26 -60.55 29.68
N PHE A 191 12.50 -60.16 28.66
CA PHE A 191 12.14 -61.05 27.56
C PHE A 191 12.01 -60.22 26.28
N ILE A 192 13.08 -60.17 25.48
CA ILE A 192 13.10 -60.38 24.03
C ILE A 192 14.59 -60.51 23.62
N VAL A 193 14.85 -61.52 22.80
CA VAL A 193 16.16 -62.09 22.47
C VAL A 193 16.76 -61.39 21.24
N GLU A 194 18.00 -60.90 21.33
CA GLU A 194 18.82 -60.58 20.15
C GLU A 194 19.94 -61.63 19.99
N GLU A 195 20.07 -62.15 18.77
CA GLU A 195 21.06 -63.12 18.32
C GLU A 195 22.46 -62.50 18.22
N ASP A 196 23.45 -63.09 18.88
CA ASP A 196 24.87 -62.75 18.69
C ASP A 196 25.41 -63.36 17.36
N GLU A 197 25.85 -62.50 16.44
CA GLU A 197 26.60 -62.90 15.24
C GLU A 197 27.99 -63.46 15.62
N ILE A 198 28.24 -64.70 15.23
CA ILE A 198 29.53 -65.41 15.34
C ILE A 198 30.24 -65.32 13.99
N ASP A 199 31.51 -64.91 13.97
CA ASP A 199 32.31 -64.97 12.74
C ASP A 199 32.68 -66.42 12.37
N GLY A 200 33.10 -66.65 11.12
CA GLY A 200 33.36 -67.98 10.56
C GLY A 200 34.42 -68.85 11.27
N ASN A 201 35.08 -68.35 12.33
CA ASN A 201 36.04 -69.09 13.14
C ASN A 201 35.66 -69.19 14.63
N GLY A 202 34.45 -68.80 15.03
CA GLY A 202 33.89 -69.15 16.34
C GLY A 202 34.39 -68.34 17.53
N GLN A 203 34.71 -67.04 17.38
CA GLN A 203 34.93 -66.14 18.52
C GLN A 203 33.95 -64.97 18.55
N VAL A 204 33.49 -64.63 19.76
CA VAL A 204 32.55 -63.53 20.05
C VAL A 204 33.32 -62.20 20.19
N VAL A 205 32.94 -61.17 19.42
CA VAL A 205 33.61 -59.86 19.41
C VAL A 205 32.89 -58.87 20.35
N ARG A 206 33.60 -58.30 21.34
CA ARG A 206 33.06 -57.26 22.25
C ARG A 206 33.04 -55.86 21.60
N ARG A 207 31.89 -55.16 21.61
CA ARG A 207 31.81 -53.71 21.32
C ARG A 207 32.31 -52.85 22.50
N LYS A 208 33.06 -51.77 22.19
CA LYS A 208 33.59 -50.76 23.13
C LYS A 208 32.52 -49.71 23.45
N LYS A 209 32.39 -49.30 24.73
CA LYS A 209 31.56 -48.15 25.16
C LYS A 209 32.18 -46.82 24.71
N PHE A 210 31.41 -45.96 24.04
CA PHE A 210 31.74 -44.56 23.77
C PHE A 210 31.36 -43.66 24.95
N LYS A 211 32.17 -42.63 25.21
CA LYS A 211 31.92 -41.59 26.23
C LYS A 211 30.91 -40.57 25.69
N LYS A 212 29.81 -40.33 26.43
CA LYS A 212 28.85 -39.23 26.17
C LYS A 212 29.58 -37.88 26.19
N LYS A 213 29.43 -37.09 25.12
CA LYS A 213 29.76 -35.64 25.12
C LYS A 213 28.51 -34.87 25.53
N VAL A 214 28.72 -33.79 26.29
CA VAL A 214 27.67 -32.83 26.66
C VAL A 214 27.37 -31.94 25.43
N PRO A 215 26.11 -31.75 25.02
CA PRO A 215 25.77 -30.85 23.91
C PRO A 215 25.92 -29.39 24.34
N ARG A 216 26.32 -28.53 23.39
CA ARG A 216 26.37 -27.07 23.59
C ARG A 216 24.94 -26.51 23.48
N GLN A 217 24.53 -25.68 24.44
CA GLN A 217 23.24 -24.97 24.43
C GLN A 217 23.15 -24.02 23.23
N ALA A 218 22.08 -24.14 22.45
CA ALA A 218 21.56 -23.07 21.60
C ALA A 218 20.57 -22.24 22.42
N ALA A 219 20.62 -20.91 22.32
CA ALA A 219 19.71 -20.03 23.04
C ALA A 219 18.26 -20.24 22.55
N GLY A 220 17.32 -20.40 23.49
CA GLY A 220 15.88 -20.48 23.20
C GLY A 220 15.24 -21.87 23.19
N VAL A 221 16.00 -22.96 23.34
CA VAL A 221 15.43 -24.33 23.39
C VAL A 221 15.65 -24.94 24.78
N SER A 222 14.58 -25.45 25.41
CA SER A 222 14.68 -26.08 26.73
C SER A 222 15.56 -27.34 26.67
N SER A 223 16.32 -27.63 27.74
CA SER A 223 17.18 -28.82 27.75
C SER A 223 16.38 -30.12 27.71
N SER A 224 15.09 -30.10 28.08
CA SER A 224 14.24 -31.29 27.98
C SER A 224 13.81 -31.53 26.52
N ALA A 225 13.51 -30.49 25.75
CA ALA A 225 13.09 -30.62 24.36
C ALA A 225 14.24 -31.15 23.47
N LEU A 226 15.49 -30.77 23.74
CA LEU A 226 16.67 -31.31 23.04
C LEU A 226 16.95 -32.78 23.40
N GLN A 227 16.70 -33.15 24.66
CA GLN A 227 16.86 -34.53 25.12
C GLN A 227 15.76 -35.42 24.53
N GLU A 228 14.52 -34.94 24.49
CA GLU A 228 13.36 -35.62 23.91
C GLU A 228 13.50 -35.77 22.39
N ALA A 229 14.02 -34.75 21.69
CA ALA A 229 14.36 -34.86 20.27
C ALA A 229 15.49 -35.87 20.00
N GLN A 230 16.50 -35.96 20.87
CA GLN A 230 17.54 -37.01 20.77
C GLN A 230 17.00 -38.41 21.07
N ASP A 231 16.03 -38.54 21.98
CA ASP A 231 15.41 -39.83 22.33
C ASP A 231 14.42 -40.31 21.24
N ILE A 232 13.80 -39.37 20.50
CA ILE A 232 12.86 -39.67 19.39
C ILE A 232 13.60 -39.90 18.06
N PHE A 233 14.61 -39.08 17.74
CA PHE A 233 15.25 -39.05 16.42
C PHE A 233 16.70 -39.57 16.40
N GLY A 234 17.28 -39.92 17.56
CA GLY A 234 18.66 -40.39 17.66
C GLY A 234 19.72 -39.28 17.61
N ASP A 235 20.97 -39.64 17.32
CA ASP A 235 22.05 -38.66 17.17
C ASP A 235 21.88 -37.89 15.84
N VAL A 236 21.29 -36.70 15.94
CA VAL A 236 20.96 -35.82 14.81
C VAL A 236 22.20 -35.48 13.98
N ASP A 237 23.39 -35.40 14.59
CA ASP A 237 24.64 -35.14 13.85
C ASP A 237 25.05 -36.35 12.98
N GLU A 238 24.78 -37.58 13.44
CA GLU A 238 25.02 -38.81 12.68
C GLU A 238 24.01 -38.95 11.53
N LEU A 239 22.76 -38.53 11.76
CA LEU A 239 21.68 -38.54 10.75
C LEU A 239 21.91 -37.49 9.66
N LEU A 240 22.38 -36.29 10.02
CA LEU A 240 22.82 -35.26 9.08
C LEU A 240 24.07 -35.67 8.30
N ALA A 241 25.02 -36.37 8.95
CA ALA A 241 26.20 -36.91 8.27
C ALA A 241 25.82 -38.03 7.28
N LEU A 242 24.91 -38.92 7.65
CA LEU A 242 24.36 -39.96 6.77
C LEU A 242 23.60 -39.35 5.60
N ARG A 243 22.76 -38.33 5.84
CA ARG A 243 22.05 -37.60 4.79
C ARG A 243 23.02 -36.90 3.83
N LYS A 244 24.10 -36.33 4.35
CA LYS A 244 25.16 -35.71 3.53
C LYS A 244 25.90 -36.76 2.69
N GLN A 245 26.17 -37.94 3.26
CA GLN A 245 26.79 -39.05 2.54
C GLN A 245 25.86 -39.66 1.49
N GLU A 246 24.56 -39.70 1.76
CA GLU A 246 23.50 -40.16 0.87
C GLU A 246 23.32 -39.19 -0.31
N LEU A 247 23.30 -37.88 -0.03
CA LEU A 247 23.31 -36.81 -1.05
C LEU A 247 24.59 -36.83 -1.89
N GLU A 248 25.76 -37.09 -1.30
CA GLU A 248 27.02 -37.28 -2.03
C GLU A 248 26.99 -38.54 -2.92
N ARG A 249 26.27 -39.58 -2.51
CA ARG A 249 26.10 -40.82 -3.29
C ARG A 249 25.08 -40.67 -4.42
N GLU A 250 24.03 -39.87 -4.21
CA GLU A 250 23.03 -39.51 -5.22
C GLU A 250 23.61 -38.55 -6.27
N ALA A 251 24.50 -37.64 -5.87
CA ALA A 251 25.26 -36.75 -6.75
C ALA A 251 26.21 -37.49 -7.73
N LEU A 252 26.62 -38.72 -7.39
CA LEU A 252 27.46 -39.55 -8.27
C LEU A 252 26.66 -40.40 -9.26
N ASN A 253 25.36 -40.64 -9.01
CA ASN A 253 24.54 -41.56 -9.81
C ASN A 253 23.53 -40.88 -10.75
N SER A 254 23.26 -39.58 -10.59
CA SER A 254 22.37 -38.83 -11.46
C SER A 254 23.12 -37.65 -12.09
N GLY A 255 23.36 -37.74 -13.40
CA GLY A 255 24.02 -36.68 -14.18
C GLY A 255 23.20 -35.39 -14.36
N GLU A 256 22.12 -35.21 -13.60
CA GLU A 256 21.26 -34.03 -13.61
C GLU A 256 20.97 -33.60 -12.17
N LEU A 257 21.72 -32.60 -11.72
CA LEU A 257 21.44 -31.87 -10.48
C LEU A 257 20.18 -31.01 -10.66
N ARG A 258 19.03 -31.51 -10.22
CA ARG A 258 18.01 -30.67 -9.60
C ARG A 258 17.74 -31.24 -8.22
N GLY A 259 18.42 -30.71 -7.22
CA GLY A 259 17.89 -30.81 -5.85
C GLY A 259 16.49 -30.21 -5.86
N ALA A 260 15.56 -30.80 -5.10
CA ALA A 260 14.21 -30.26 -4.95
C ALA A 260 14.32 -28.77 -4.62
N ARG A 261 13.75 -27.91 -5.47
CA ARG A 261 13.74 -26.47 -5.21
C ARG A 261 12.77 -26.23 -4.06
N LEU A 262 12.96 -25.16 -3.30
CA LEU A 262 11.96 -24.75 -2.29
C LEU A 262 10.57 -24.57 -2.94
N GLU A 263 10.56 -24.18 -4.22
CA GLU A 263 9.38 -24.09 -5.10
C GLU A 263 8.65 -25.43 -5.32
N ASP A 264 9.33 -26.57 -5.12
CA ASP A 264 8.76 -27.91 -5.26
C ASP A 264 8.20 -28.45 -3.92
N GLU A 265 8.56 -27.85 -2.78
CA GLU A 265 8.21 -28.32 -1.43
C GLU A 265 7.16 -27.45 -0.72
N PHE A 266 7.04 -26.17 -1.10
CA PHE A 266 6.15 -25.20 -0.46
C PHE A 266 5.24 -24.51 -1.47
N GLU A 267 4.05 -24.14 -1.02
CA GLU A 267 3.13 -23.37 -1.84
C GLU A 267 3.70 -21.97 -2.16
N PRO A 268 3.46 -21.45 -3.38
CA PRO A 268 4.06 -20.18 -3.83
C PRO A 268 3.77 -19.00 -2.90
N PHE A 269 2.59 -18.93 -2.29
CA PHE A 269 2.23 -17.82 -1.38
C PHE A 269 3.10 -17.81 -0.10
N ILE A 270 3.43 -18.99 0.44
CA ILE A 270 4.29 -19.14 1.63
C ILE A 270 5.70 -18.66 1.30
N LEU A 271 6.19 -19.01 0.12
CA LEU A 271 7.49 -18.57 -0.37
C LEU A 271 7.52 -17.06 -0.58
N ALA A 272 6.47 -16.47 -1.17
CA ALA A 272 6.35 -15.03 -1.35
C ALA A 272 6.31 -14.27 -0.02
N GLU A 273 5.52 -14.74 0.94
CA GLU A 273 5.39 -14.10 2.26
C GLU A 273 6.69 -14.14 3.06
N LYS A 274 7.47 -15.22 2.93
CA LYS A 274 8.77 -15.37 3.58
C LYS A 274 9.93 -14.82 2.76
N TYR A 275 9.66 -14.17 1.63
CA TYR A 275 10.66 -13.62 0.71
C TYR A 275 11.66 -14.67 0.22
N MET A 276 11.20 -15.86 -0.15
CA MET A 276 12.02 -17.01 -0.55
C MET A 276 11.75 -17.49 -1.98
N THR A 277 11.08 -16.69 -2.82
CA THR A 277 10.90 -17.03 -4.24
C THR A 277 12.21 -16.86 -5.01
N SER A 278 12.32 -17.47 -6.20
CA SER A 278 13.48 -17.27 -7.07
C SER A 278 13.70 -15.81 -7.48
N LYS A 279 12.63 -15.03 -7.62
CA LYS A 279 12.72 -13.57 -7.85
C LYS A 279 13.28 -12.85 -6.61
N ASP A 280 12.86 -13.24 -5.41
CA ASP A 280 13.36 -12.63 -4.16
C ASP A 280 14.85 -12.90 -3.96
N GLU A 281 15.32 -14.12 -4.27
CA GLU A 281 16.75 -14.43 -4.21
C GLU A 281 17.57 -13.58 -5.19
N GLN A 282 17.08 -13.35 -6.41
CA GLN A 282 17.73 -12.44 -7.36
C GLN A 282 17.80 -11.00 -6.81
N ILE A 283 16.72 -10.51 -6.18
CA ILE A 283 16.71 -9.18 -5.56
C ILE A 283 17.75 -9.08 -4.44
N LYS A 284 17.87 -10.12 -3.61
CA LYS A 284 18.86 -10.17 -2.52
C LYS A 284 20.29 -10.15 -3.06
N GLU A 285 20.59 -10.95 -4.06
CA GLU A 285 21.94 -11.09 -4.64
C GLU A 285 22.42 -9.86 -5.43
N ASN A 286 21.51 -9.16 -6.09
CA ASN A 286 21.83 -7.97 -6.87
C ASN A 286 22.32 -6.80 -5.98
N ASP A 287 23.50 -6.26 -6.26
CA ASP A 287 24.08 -5.09 -5.55
C ASP A 287 23.47 -3.77 -6.06
N VAL A 288 22.15 -3.62 -5.92
CA VAL A 288 21.34 -2.43 -6.22
C VAL A 288 20.29 -2.26 -5.11
N PRO A 289 19.97 -1.04 -4.66
CA PRO A 289 18.88 -0.80 -3.71
C PRO A 289 17.58 -1.52 -4.09
N GLU A 290 16.93 -2.20 -3.13
CA GLU A 290 15.73 -3.02 -3.39
C GLU A 290 14.59 -2.22 -4.03
N ARG A 291 14.27 -1.02 -3.49
CA ARG A 291 13.22 -0.16 -4.05
C ARG A 291 13.51 0.27 -5.50
N MET A 292 14.78 0.51 -5.83
CA MET A 292 15.16 0.82 -7.21
C MET A 292 14.97 -0.39 -8.14
N GLN A 293 15.29 -1.60 -7.68
CA GLN A 293 15.06 -2.81 -8.47
C GLN A 293 13.56 -3.01 -8.77
N LEU A 294 12.70 -2.84 -7.76
CA LEU A 294 11.25 -2.94 -7.92
C LEU A 294 10.70 -1.85 -8.86
N SER A 295 11.22 -0.63 -8.75
CA SER A 295 10.85 0.45 -9.67
C SER A 295 11.28 0.15 -11.10
N GLU A 296 12.51 -0.36 -11.31
CA GLU A 296 13.06 -0.68 -12.63
C GLU A 296 12.33 -1.85 -13.33
N GLU A 297 11.76 -2.79 -12.59
CA GLU A 297 10.89 -3.84 -13.15
C GLU A 297 9.65 -3.22 -13.82
N LEU A 298 9.09 -2.17 -13.21
CA LEU A 298 7.92 -1.45 -13.73
C LEU A 298 8.29 -0.47 -14.85
N THR A 299 9.30 0.38 -14.64
CA THR A 299 9.65 1.47 -15.56
C THR A 299 10.57 1.03 -16.69
N GLY A 300 11.29 -0.07 -16.54
CA GLY A 300 12.50 -0.38 -17.30
C GLY A 300 13.73 0.37 -16.74
N TYR A 301 14.90 0.01 -17.25
CA TYR A 301 16.16 0.61 -16.82
C TYR A 301 16.25 2.09 -17.22
N PRO A 302 16.60 2.99 -16.28
CA PRO A 302 16.69 4.40 -16.59
C PRO A 302 17.87 4.72 -17.52
N PRO A 303 17.73 5.74 -18.38
CA PRO A 303 18.81 6.21 -19.24
C PRO A 303 19.93 6.84 -18.40
N THR A 304 21.16 6.68 -18.87
CA THR A 304 22.38 7.22 -18.21
C THR A 304 23.12 8.23 -19.07
N ASP A 305 22.61 8.52 -20.27
CA ASP A 305 23.17 9.51 -21.16
C ASP A 305 22.77 10.93 -20.73
N LYS A 306 23.73 11.86 -20.82
CA LYS A 306 23.56 13.23 -20.31
C LYS A 306 22.44 13.99 -21.02
N THR A 307 22.27 13.77 -22.32
CA THR A 307 21.25 14.42 -23.13
C THR A 307 19.85 14.07 -22.66
N THR A 308 19.57 12.79 -22.44
CA THR A 308 18.26 12.35 -21.96
C THR A 308 17.99 12.81 -20.53
N ILE A 309 19.00 12.78 -19.67
CA ILE A 309 18.88 13.31 -18.29
C ILE A 309 18.58 14.81 -18.29
N GLU A 310 19.18 15.60 -19.19
CA GLU A 310 18.90 17.04 -19.33
C GLU A 310 17.46 17.30 -19.81
N GLU A 311 16.97 16.51 -20.76
CA GLU A 311 15.58 16.58 -21.26
C GLU A 311 14.57 16.21 -20.17
N GLU A 312 14.81 15.10 -19.47
CA GLU A 312 14.03 14.66 -18.32
C GLU A 312 14.03 15.70 -17.21
N SER A 313 15.19 16.22 -16.82
CA SER A 313 15.30 17.22 -15.76
C SER A 313 14.59 18.52 -16.14
N SER A 314 14.62 18.91 -17.42
CA SER A 314 13.83 20.04 -17.93
C SER A 314 12.32 19.78 -17.79
N TRP A 315 11.89 18.54 -18.08
CA TRP A 315 10.50 18.13 -17.92
C TRP A 315 10.08 18.15 -16.45
N ILE A 316 10.87 17.58 -15.54
CA ILE A 316 10.63 17.59 -14.09
C ILE A 316 10.57 19.04 -13.58
N HIS A 317 11.55 19.88 -13.96
CA HIS A 317 11.58 21.29 -13.57
C HIS A 317 10.30 22.04 -13.97
N SER A 318 9.81 21.82 -15.21
CA SER A 318 8.57 22.45 -15.69
C SER A 318 7.32 21.96 -14.94
N HIS A 319 7.31 20.72 -14.45
CA HIS A 319 6.21 20.18 -13.65
C HIS A 319 6.24 20.69 -12.22
N LEU A 320 7.42 20.79 -11.61
CA LEU A 320 7.60 21.35 -10.27
C LEU A 320 7.24 22.84 -10.24
N THR A 321 7.79 23.64 -11.17
CA THR A 321 7.57 25.09 -11.22
C THR A 321 6.23 25.50 -11.87
N GLY A 322 5.51 24.55 -12.46
CA GLY A 322 4.20 24.79 -13.07
C GLY A 322 3.11 25.12 -12.05
N ASP A 323 2.06 25.79 -12.52
CA ASP A 323 0.90 26.27 -11.75
C ASP A 323 0.05 25.08 -11.23
N GLY A 324 0.51 24.45 -10.14
CA GLY A 324 -0.24 23.40 -9.46
C GLY A 324 0.59 22.50 -8.56
N PHE A 325 1.77 22.04 -8.99
CA PHE A 325 2.48 20.97 -8.27
C PHE A 325 3.00 21.42 -6.89
N LEU A 326 3.64 22.59 -6.82
CA LEU A 326 4.11 23.15 -5.54
C LEU A 326 2.97 23.65 -4.63
N SER A 327 1.84 24.09 -5.22
CA SER A 327 0.66 24.47 -4.45
C SER A 327 0.08 23.32 -3.63
N PHE A 328 0.42 22.06 -3.94
CA PHE A 328 0.00 20.88 -3.19
C PHE A 328 0.77 20.63 -1.90
N PHE A 329 1.97 21.20 -1.74
CA PHE A 329 2.74 21.08 -0.49
C PHE A 329 2.33 22.10 0.58
N GLY A 330 1.22 22.82 0.38
CA GLY A 330 0.59 23.65 1.39
C GLY A 330 1.09 25.09 1.49
N ASN A 331 2.02 25.52 0.63
CA ASN A 331 2.57 26.87 0.67
C ASN A 331 2.31 27.65 -0.64
N GLU A 332 1.29 28.52 -0.63
CA GLU A 332 0.97 29.44 -1.73
C GLU A 332 2.07 30.52 -1.98
N HIS A 333 3.10 30.61 -1.13
CA HIS A 333 4.08 31.71 -1.17
C HIS A 333 5.52 31.34 -1.54
N ILE A 334 5.83 30.09 -1.89
CA ILE A 334 7.22 29.69 -2.14
C ILE A 334 7.50 29.63 -3.64
N ASN A 335 7.65 30.80 -4.24
CA ASN A 335 8.33 30.93 -5.52
C ASN A 335 9.83 31.13 -5.25
N LYS A 336 10.50 30.07 -4.78
CA LYS A 336 11.97 30.02 -4.69
C LYS A 336 12.45 29.30 -5.95
N ASP A 337 13.33 29.95 -6.71
CA ASP A 337 13.91 29.44 -7.95
C ASP A 337 14.58 28.07 -7.71
N ILE A 338 13.86 26.98 -8.00
CA ILE A 338 14.45 25.63 -8.03
C ILE A 338 15.46 25.62 -9.18
N ASP A 339 16.74 25.40 -8.86
CA ASP A 339 17.77 25.31 -9.89
C ASP A 339 17.63 23.98 -10.64
N GLN A 340 17.46 24.05 -11.96
CA GLN A 340 17.41 22.86 -12.81
C GLN A 340 18.67 22.01 -12.66
N LYS A 341 19.82 22.62 -12.36
CA LYS A 341 21.09 21.89 -12.15
C LYS A 341 21.01 20.94 -10.95
N ASP A 342 20.29 21.32 -9.90
CA ASP A 342 20.11 20.46 -8.72
C ASP A 342 19.31 19.21 -9.08
N ILE A 343 18.27 19.36 -9.91
CA ILE A 343 17.46 18.24 -10.45
C ILE A 343 18.35 17.32 -11.29
N VAL A 344 19.15 17.87 -12.21
CA VAL A 344 20.08 17.08 -13.04
C VAL A 344 21.03 16.25 -12.17
N ASN A 345 21.57 16.85 -11.10
CA ASN A 345 22.46 16.13 -10.18
C ASN A 345 21.72 14.98 -9.47
N VAL A 346 20.51 15.22 -8.97
CA VAL A 346 19.70 14.20 -8.29
C VAL A 346 19.34 13.05 -9.23
N VAL A 347 18.82 13.33 -10.42
CA VAL A 347 18.49 12.31 -11.43
C VAL A 347 19.73 11.51 -11.83
N THR A 348 20.87 12.18 -12.02
CA THR A 348 22.15 11.49 -12.29
C THR A 348 22.54 10.53 -11.16
N MET A 349 22.38 10.95 -9.90
CA MET A 349 22.68 10.12 -8.73
C MET A 349 21.72 8.93 -8.60
N LEU A 350 20.44 9.12 -8.92
CA LEU A 350 19.44 8.04 -8.97
C LEU A 350 19.79 7.03 -10.08
N HIS A 351 20.03 7.50 -11.30
CA HIS A 351 20.20 6.63 -12.48
C HIS A 351 21.56 5.93 -12.53
N ALA A 352 22.64 6.71 -12.41
CA ALA A 352 24.01 6.22 -12.61
C ALA A 352 24.63 5.67 -11.32
N ASN A 353 24.49 6.40 -10.21
CA ASN A 353 25.11 6.00 -8.95
C ASN A 353 24.26 5.02 -8.13
N LYS A 354 22.96 4.93 -8.41
CA LYS A 354 21.98 4.16 -7.63
C LYS A 354 21.96 4.60 -6.17
N PHE A 355 21.92 5.92 -5.94
CA PHE A 355 21.77 6.51 -4.61
C PHE A 355 20.31 6.82 -4.33
N GLU A 356 19.80 6.38 -3.18
CA GLU A 356 18.44 6.69 -2.75
C GLU A 356 18.33 8.06 -2.09
N ILE A 357 17.09 8.54 -1.98
CA ILE A 357 16.76 9.87 -1.45
C ILE A 357 17.39 10.17 -0.09
N PRO A 358 17.35 9.28 0.93
CA PRO A 358 17.96 9.59 2.22
C PRO A 358 19.48 9.78 2.12
N PHE A 359 20.16 8.98 1.30
CA PHE A 359 21.61 9.12 1.09
C PHE A 359 21.94 10.45 0.40
N ILE A 360 21.17 10.81 -0.63
CA ILE A 360 21.33 12.10 -1.33
C ILE A 360 21.11 13.26 -0.36
N ALA A 361 20.00 13.22 0.40
CA ALA A 361 19.61 14.25 1.35
C ALA A 361 20.63 14.45 2.48
N MET A 362 21.27 13.38 2.95
CA MET A 362 22.19 13.43 4.09
C MET A 362 23.65 13.62 3.70
N TYR A 363 24.09 13.12 2.54
CA TYR A 363 25.51 13.05 2.16
C TYR A 363 25.86 13.72 0.82
N ARG A 364 24.88 14.27 0.10
CA ARG A 364 25.06 14.98 -1.18
C ARG A 364 24.39 16.35 -1.20
N LYS A 365 24.27 16.98 -0.03
CA LYS A 365 23.60 18.28 0.18
C LYS A 365 24.17 19.39 -0.70
N GLU A 366 25.48 19.36 -0.92
CA GLU A 366 26.21 20.31 -1.75
C GLU A 366 25.80 20.24 -3.23
N SER A 367 25.22 19.12 -3.66
CA SER A 367 24.78 18.89 -5.04
C SER A 367 23.32 19.28 -5.29
N CYS A 368 22.54 19.55 -4.24
CA CYS A 368 21.11 19.88 -4.35
C CYS A 368 20.61 20.91 -3.31
N PRO A 369 21.31 22.04 -3.09
CA PRO A 369 20.97 22.99 -2.03
C PRO A 369 19.57 23.60 -2.18
N THR A 370 19.10 23.89 -3.40
CA THR A 370 17.78 24.52 -3.60
C THR A 370 16.65 23.57 -3.25
N LEU A 371 16.82 22.26 -3.52
CA LEU A 371 15.83 21.23 -3.24
C LEU A 371 15.66 20.96 -1.74
N LEU A 372 16.73 21.14 -0.95
CA LEU A 372 16.70 20.96 0.52
C LEU A 372 16.31 22.23 1.29
N SER A 373 16.39 23.40 0.64
CA SER A 373 16.00 24.68 1.23
C SER A 373 14.47 24.86 1.31
N PHE A 374 13.71 24.05 0.57
CA PHE A 374 12.25 24.07 0.55
C PHE A 374 11.64 23.52 1.85
N ASP A 375 12.27 22.50 2.45
CA ASP A 375 11.76 21.81 3.64
C ASP A 375 12.18 22.49 4.97
N SER A 376 12.72 23.72 4.92
CA SER A 376 12.93 24.53 6.12
C SER A 376 11.63 25.26 6.45
N ASP A 377 10.87 24.78 7.43
CA ASP A 377 9.72 25.48 7.98
C ASP A 377 10.11 26.94 8.32
N GLU A 378 9.47 27.91 7.65
CA GLU A 378 9.76 29.35 7.81
C GLU A 378 9.36 29.90 9.20
N ASP A 379 8.78 29.09 10.08
CA ASP A 379 8.32 29.49 11.42
C ASP A 379 9.42 29.51 12.50
N ASN A 380 10.69 29.26 12.17
CA ASN A 380 11.79 29.41 13.14
C ASN A 380 12.97 30.16 12.53
N GLU A 381 12.93 31.49 12.59
CA GLU A 381 14.08 32.39 12.40
C GLU A 381 15.17 32.26 13.49
N ASP A 382 15.23 31.16 14.24
CA ASP A 382 16.31 30.89 15.19
C ASP A 382 17.41 30.05 14.52
N ILE A 383 18.12 30.68 13.58
CA ILE A 383 19.36 30.15 12.97
C ILE A 383 20.46 29.93 14.05
N GLU A 384 20.25 30.42 15.28
CA GLU A 384 21.13 30.23 16.43
C GLU A 384 20.75 29.04 17.35
N SER A 385 19.65 28.32 17.09
CA SER A 385 19.36 27.10 17.86
C SER A 385 20.28 25.96 17.39
N ASP A 386 21.19 25.52 18.26
CA ASP A 386 22.12 24.38 18.05
C ASP A 386 21.41 23.02 17.76
N ALA A 387 20.08 22.96 17.75
CA ALA A 387 19.29 21.73 17.64
C ALA A 387 18.84 21.44 16.19
N ARG A 388 19.35 20.35 15.61
CA ARG A 388 18.84 19.78 14.36
C ARG A 388 17.47 19.16 14.57
N LYS A 389 16.61 19.27 13.55
CA LYS A 389 15.27 18.66 13.52
C LYS A 389 15.18 17.67 12.37
N LEU A 390 14.37 16.62 12.53
CA LEU A 390 14.00 15.74 11.42
C LEU A 390 13.31 16.54 10.32
N ARG A 391 13.59 16.19 9.07
CA ARG A 391 12.96 16.78 7.89
C ARG A 391 12.35 15.70 7.02
N TRP A 392 11.15 15.95 6.53
CA TRP A 392 10.57 15.13 5.48
C TRP A 392 10.92 15.77 4.15
N HIS A 393 11.78 15.12 3.35
CA HIS A 393 12.39 15.66 2.13
C HIS A 393 11.42 15.62 0.93
N LYS A 394 10.26 16.26 1.08
CA LYS A 394 9.12 16.15 0.16
C LYS A 394 9.49 16.45 -1.28
N LEU A 395 10.35 17.45 -1.50
CA LEU A 395 10.73 17.87 -2.85
C LEU A 395 11.66 16.86 -3.55
N LEU A 396 12.54 16.17 -2.81
CA LEU A 396 13.36 15.09 -3.37
C LEU A 396 12.50 13.88 -3.76
N TRP A 397 11.54 13.50 -2.90
CA TRP A 397 10.56 12.47 -3.22
C TRP A 397 9.68 12.84 -4.42
N ALA A 398 9.31 14.11 -4.55
CA ALA A 398 8.61 14.61 -5.73
C ALA A 398 9.42 14.49 -7.02
N VAL A 399 10.73 14.80 -6.98
CA VAL A 399 11.62 14.59 -8.13
C VAL A 399 11.64 13.12 -8.53
N GLN A 400 11.78 12.19 -7.57
CA GLN A 400 11.75 10.76 -7.86
C GLN A 400 10.41 10.27 -8.42
N ALA A 401 9.29 10.77 -7.89
CA ALA A 401 7.96 10.44 -8.40
C ALA A 401 7.76 10.96 -9.85
N LEU A 402 8.30 12.12 -10.17
CA LEU A 402 8.26 12.70 -11.51
C LEU A 402 9.21 11.97 -12.48
N ASP A 403 10.40 11.57 -12.04
CA ASP A 403 11.30 10.65 -12.77
C ASP A 403 10.55 9.37 -13.16
N ARG A 404 9.96 8.66 -12.18
CA ARG A 404 9.16 7.45 -12.43
C ARG A 404 8.06 7.69 -13.47
N LYS A 405 7.34 8.82 -13.38
CA LYS A 405 6.29 9.18 -14.36
C LYS A 405 6.87 9.45 -15.75
N TRP A 406 8.02 10.11 -15.82
CA TRP A 406 8.69 10.39 -17.08
C TRP A 406 9.17 9.09 -17.76
N LEU A 407 9.76 8.16 -17.00
CA LEU A 407 10.19 6.86 -17.51
C LEU A 407 9.00 6.04 -18.04
N LEU A 408 7.89 5.99 -17.30
CA LEU A 408 6.66 5.32 -17.76
C LEU A 408 6.10 5.96 -19.03
N LEU A 409 6.12 7.29 -19.11
CA LEU A 409 5.72 8.02 -20.32
C LEU A 409 6.60 7.67 -21.52
N GLN A 410 7.92 7.61 -21.36
CA GLN A 410 8.83 7.20 -22.44
C GLN A 410 8.60 5.75 -22.85
N LYS A 411 8.45 4.83 -21.89
CA LYS A 411 8.14 3.42 -22.15
C LYS A 411 6.86 3.29 -22.97
N ARG A 412 5.80 4.03 -22.61
CA ARG A 412 4.52 4.06 -23.36
C ARG A 412 4.70 4.62 -24.77
N LYS A 413 5.45 5.72 -24.94
CA LYS A 413 5.73 6.31 -26.26
C LYS A 413 6.47 5.34 -27.19
N VAL A 414 7.50 4.65 -26.68
CA VAL A 414 8.25 3.64 -27.45
C VAL A 414 7.35 2.45 -27.83
N ALA A 415 6.54 1.96 -26.89
CA ALA A 415 5.60 0.87 -27.16
C ALA A 415 4.56 1.25 -28.24
N LEU A 416 3.97 2.45 -28.14
CA LEU A 416 3.03 2.96 -29.13
C LEU A 416 3.68 3.19 -30.49
N GLN A 417 4.92 3.70 -30.52
CA GLN A 417 5.63 3.89 -31.78
C GLN A 417 5.84 2.55 -32.53
N LEU A 418 6.24 1.49 -31.82
CA LEU A 418 6.39 0.15 -32.40
C LEU A 418 5.04 -0.41 -32.86
N TYR A 419 3.99 -0.18 -32.07
CA TYR A 419 2.62 -0.56 -32.43
C TYR A 419 2.15 0.15 -33.71
N TYR A 420 2.35 1.47 -33.80
CA TYR A 420 1.98 2.27 -34.97
C TYR A 420 2.74 1.84 -36.21
N GLU A 421 4.05 1.58 -36.12
CA GLU A 421 4.88 1.14 -37.23
C GLU A 421 4.37 -0.18 -37.82
N LYS A 422 4.11 -1.18 -36.97
CA LYS A 422 3.56 -2.47 -37.39
C LYS A 422 2.22 -2.32 -38.11
N ARG A 423 1.32 -1.52 -37.53
CA ARG A 423 -0.04 -1.29 -38.04
C ARG A 423 -0.05 -0.51 -39.35
N PHE A 424 0.81 0.50 -39.47
CA PHE A 424 1.00 1.26 -40.70
C PHE A 424 1.56 0.38 -41.83
N ASP A 425 2.54 -0.48 -41.53
CA ASP A 425 3.09 -1.44 -42.50
C ASP A 425 2.05 -2.43 -43.01
N ASP A 426 1.17 -2.94 -42.12
CA ASP A 426 0.08 -3.82 -42.50
C ASP A 426 -0.94 -3.13 -43.42
N GLU A 427 -1.29 -1.86 -43.12
CA GLU A 427 -2.21 -1.09 -43.94
C GLU A 427 -1.61 -0.73 -45.31
N LYS A 428 -0.30 -0.41 -45.34
CA LYS A 428 0.44 -0.16 -46.57
C LYS A 428 0.45 -1.36 -47.51
N ARG A 429 0.40 -2.60 -46.97
CA ARG A 429 0.29 -3.83 -47.78
C ARG A 429 -1.12 -4.08 -48.32
N ARG A 430 -2.17 -3.47 -47.74
CA ARG A 430 -3.58 -3.71 -48.10
C ARG A 430 -4.11 -2.80 -49.19
N ILE A 431 -3.56 -1.59 -49.31
CA ILE A 431 -4.05 -0.56 -50.24
C ILE A 431 -3.13 -0.52 -51.47
N ASP A 432 -3.69 -0.70 -52.67
CA ASP A 432 -2.96 -0.58 -53.94
C ASP A 432 -3.03 0.83 -54.59
N ASP A 433 -3.84 1.73 -54.04
CA ASP A 433 -4.00 3.10 -54.54
C ASP A 433 -2.84 4.01 -54.09
N VAL A 434 -2.07 4.49 -55.07
CA VAL A 434 -0.88 5.35 -54.86
C VAL A 434 -1.23 6.66 -54.14
N THR A 435 -2.35 7.29 -54.47
CA THR A 435 -2.74 8.59 -53.88
C THR A 435 -3.13 8.44 -52.41
N ARG A 436 -3.83 7.34 -52.09
CA ARG A 436 -4.21 6.98 -50.72
C ARG A 436 -2.98 6.57 -49.88
N GLN A 437 -2.02 5.87 -50.48
CA GLN A 437 -0.75 5.54 -49.81
C GLN A 437 0.07 6.79 -49.46
N GLU A 438 0.14 7.78 -50.36
CA GLU A 438 0.83 9.05 -50.08
C GLU A 438 0.17 9.82 -48.93
N LEU A 439 -1.16 9.92 -48.92
CA LEU A 439 -1.92 10.58 -47.86
C LEU A 439 -1.71 9.89 -46.50
N ASN A 440 -1.82 8.56 -46.46
CA ASN A 440 -1.58 7.77 -45.25
C ASN A 440 -0.14 7.94 -44.73
N SER A 441 0.83 8.05 -45.64
CA SER A 441 2.24 8.27 -45.26
C SER A 441 2.45 9.65 -44.64
N GLN A 442 1.81 10.70 -45.17
CA GLN A 442 1.85 12.04 -44.59
C GLN A 442 1.21 12.07 -43.20
N LEU A 443 0.02 11.47 -43.08
CA LEU A 443 -0.72 11.39 -41.82
C LEU A 443 0.06 10.61 -40.75
N TYR A 444 0.65 9.47 -41.11
CA TYR A 444 1.50 8.68 -40.21
C TYR A 444 2.70 9.49 -39.71
N ASN A 445 3.40 10.21 -40.61
CA ASN A 445 4.52 11.05 -40.21
C ASN A 445 4.09 12.17 -39.24
N SER A 446 2.94 12.83 -39.50
CA SER A 446 2.36 13.83 -38.58
C SER A 446 2.04 13.24 -37.21
N ILE A 447 1.46 12.03 -37.15
CA ILE A 447 1.16 11.34 -35.88
C ILE A 447 2.44 11.00 -35.11
N ILE A 448 3.48 10.52 -35.79
CA ILE A 448 4.76 10.20 -35.15
C ILE A 448 5.48 11.46 -34.65
N GLU A 449 5.42 12.57 -35.39
CA GLU A 449 5.91 13.86 -34.91
C GLU A 449 5.13 14.33 -33.67
N ALA A 450 3.80 14.24 -33.69
CA ALA A 450 2.96 14.58 -32.54
C ALA A 450 3.23 13.68 -31.32
N LEU A 451 3.46 12.39 -31.52
CA LEU A 451 3.83 11.45 -30.45
C LEU A 451 5.16 11.85 -29.81
N LYS A 452 6.16 12.23 -30.61
CA LYS A 452 7.46 12.69 -30.11
C LYS A 452 7.33 13.98 -29.30
N ASP A 453 6.52 14.92 -29.78
CA ASP A 453 6.30 16.22 -29.13
C ASP A 453 5.40 16.15 -27.89
N ALA A 454 4.62 15.07 -27.72
CA ALA A 454 3.73 14.89 -26.58
C ALA A 454 4.51 14.84 -25.25
N LYS A 455 4.11 15.71 -24.30
CA LYS A 455 4.76 15.91 -23.00
C LYS A 455 3.98 15.36 -21.81
N SER A 456 2.72 14.96 -22.01
CA SER A 456 1.89 14.40 -20.94
C SER A 456 1.17 13.15 -21.43
N GLU A 457 0.74 12.32 -20.48
CA GLU A 457 -0.05 11.13 -20.78
C GLU A 457 -1.31 11.45 -21.57
N LYS A 458 -1.99 12.56 -21.24
CA LYS A 458 -3.18 13.02 -21.97
C LYS A 458 -2.89 13.42 -23.42
N GLU A 459 -1.73 14.00 -23.69
CA GLU A 459 -1.33 14.27 -25.07
C GLU A 459 -1.00 12.99 -25.84
N VAL A 460 -0.46 11.96 -25.17
CA VAL A 460 -0.23 10.65 -25.79
C VAL A 460 -1.56 9.93 -26.07
N GLU A 461 -2.52 9.99 -25.15
CA GLU A 461 -3.89 9.49 -25.37
C GLU A 461 -4.57 10.19 -26.55
N ASP A 462 -4.43 11.52 -26.67
CA ASP A 462 -4.97 12.27 -27.81
C ASP A 462 -4.36 11.79 -29.14
N VAL A 463 -3.04 11.53 -29.17
CA VAL A 463 -2.34 11.03 -30.36
C VAL A 463 -2.75 9.61 -30.70
N ASP A 464 -2.93 8.75 -29.70
CA ASP A 464 -3.43 7.38 -29.86
C ASP A 464 -4.86 7.34 -30.40
N ALA A 465 -5.74 8.22 -29.89
CA ALA A 465 -7.09 8.38 -30.43
C ALA A 465 -7.07 8.78 -31.91
N LYS A 466 -6.21 9.74 -32.31
CA LYS A 466 -6.02 10.12 -33.73
C LYS A 466 -5.51 8.95 -34.56
N PHE A 467 -4.53 8.18 -34.06
CA PHE A 467 -4.02 7.02 -34.77
C PHE A 467 -5.10 5.96 -34.97
N ASN A 468 -5.83 5.60 -33.92
CA ASN A 468 -6.87 4.57 -33.97
C ASN A 468 -8.08 4.97 -34.82
N LEU A 469 -8.38 6.27 -34.93
CA LEU A 469 -9.40 6.78 -35.84
C LEU A 469 -9.06 6.52 -37.31
N HIS A 470 -7.81 6.77 -37.72
CA HIS A 470 -7.38 6.68 -39.12
C HIS A 470 -6.80 5.30 -39.51
N PHE A 471 -6.24 4.56 -38.56
CA PHE A 471 -5.67 3.23 -38.74
C PHE A 471 -6.38 2.20 -37.84
N PRO A 472 -7.72 2.06 -37.96
CA PRO A 472 -8.51 1.24 -37.04
C PRO A 472 -8.03 -0.22 -37.06
N PRO A 473 -7.98 -0.91 -35.90
CA PRO A 473 -7.49 -2.28 -35.79
C PRO A 473 -8.10 -3.14 -36.90
N GLY A 474 -7.23 -3.77 -37.69
CA GLY A 474 -7.66 -4.54 -38.84
C GLY A 474 -8.56 -5.70 -38.40
N GLU A 475 -9.47 -6.12 -39.29
CA GLU A 475 -10.10 -7.44 -39.18
C GLU A 475 -9.01 -8.50 -39.37
N VAL A 476 -8.20 -8.78 -38.35
CA VAL A 476 -7.30 -9.93 -38.38
C VAL A 476 -8.20 -11.15 -38.17
N GLU A 477 -8.25 -12.02 -39.18
CA GLU A 477 -8.71 -13.39 -39.01
C GLU A 477 -7.64 -14.14 -38.22
N GLU A 478 -7.64 -13.98 -36.89
CA GLU A 478 -7.01 -15.01 -36.06
C GLU A 478 -7.89 -16.25 -36.19
N GLU A 479 -7.38 -17.26 -36.90
CA GLU A 479 -8.02 -18.56 -37.02
C GLU A 479 -8.19 -19.16 -35.63
N GLY A 480 -9.41 -19.11 -35.06
CA GLY A 480 -9.78 -20.00 -33.96
C GLY A 480 -10.58 -19.42 -32.78
N GLN A 481 -10.78 -18.11 -32.64
CA GLN A 481 -11.56 -17.57 -31.51
C GLN A 481 -12.91 -16.99 -31.96
N PHE A 482 -13.98 -17.35 -31.25
CA PHE A 482 -15.33 -16.84 -31.48
C PHE A 482 -15.35 -15.30 -31.32
N LYS A 483 -15.51 -14.58 -32.42
CA LYS A 483 -15.56 -13.09 -32.41
C LYS A 483 -16.85 -12.60 -31.75
N ARG A 484 -16.73 -11.78 -30.68
CA ARG A 484 -17.81 -10.87 -30.30
C ARG A 484 -18.05 -9.89 -31.46
N PRO A 485 -19.30 -9.60 -31.87
CA PRO A 485 -19.55 -8.64 -32.93
C PRO A 485 -19.13 -7.23 -32.50
N LYS A 486 -18.04 -6.69 -33.06
CA LYS A 486 -17.67 -5.28 -32.87
C LYS A 486 -18.63 -4.39 -33.66
N ARG A 487 -19.25 -3.42 -33.00
CA ARG A 487 -20.12 -2.41 -33.65
C ARG A 487 -19.24 -1.53 -34.54
N LYS A 488 -19.65 -1.31 -35.79
CA LYS A 488 -18.97 -0.38 -36.70
C LYS A 488 -19.41 1.04 -36.33
N SER A 489 -18.47 1.92 -35.99
CA SER A 489 -18.77 3.34 -35.75
C SER A 489 -19.33 3.99 -37.01
N LEU A 490 -20.13 5.05 -36.84
CA LEU A 490 -20.68 5.81 -37.95
C LEU A 490 -19.54 6.37 -38.82
N TYR A 491 -18.46 6.85 -38.18
CA TYR A 491 -17.23 7.26 -38.86
C TYR A 491 -16.67 6.18 -39.80
N SER A 492 -16.54 4.93 -39.33
CA SER A 492 -16.03 3.81 -40.13
C SER A 492 -16.94 3.49 -41.33
N ILE A 493 -18.26 3.58 -41.13
CA ILE A 493 -19.27 3.37 -42.18
C ILE A 493 -19.15 4.46 -43.24
N CYS A 494 -19.07 5.73 -42.83
CA CYS A 494 -18.92 6.87 -43.74
C CYS A 494 -17.59 6.81 -44.51
N HIS A 495 -16.49 6.45 -43.83
CA HIS A 495 -15.18 6.29 -44.45
C HIS A 495 -15.16 5.16 -45.51
N LYS A 496 -15.77 4.01 -45.20
CA LYS A 496 -15.93 2.89 -46.16
C LYS A 496 -16.84 3.25 -47.35
N ALA A 497 -17.82 4.13 -47.14
CA ALA A 497 -18.72 4.63 -48.18
C ALA A 497 -18.08 5.70 -49.09
N GLY A 498 -16.83 6.11 -48.84
CA GLY A 498 -16.13 7.11 -49.64
C GLY A 498 -16.47 8.56 -49.28
N LEU A 499 -17.18 8.80 -48.18
CA LEU A 499 -17.61 10.16 -47.77
C LEU A 499 -16.45 11.07 -47.33
N TRP A 500 -15.26 10.52 -47.11
CA TRP A 500 -14.04 11.28 -46.81
C TRP A 500 -13.68 12.28 -47.92
N GLU A 501 -14.03 11.99 -49.19
CA GLU A 501 -13.83 12.92 -50.30
C GLU A 501 -14.73 14.17 -50.20
N VAL A 502 -15.93 14.00 -49.67
CA VAL A 502 -16.86 15.11 -49.38
C VAL A 502 -16.39 15.86 -48.13
N ALA A 503 -15.92 15.13 -47.11
CA ALA A 503 -15.39 15.72 -45.88
C ALA A 503 -14.21 16.68 -46.15
N ASN A 504 -13.27 16.27 -47.02
CA ASN A 504 -12.13 17.08 -47.45
C ASN A 504 -12.51 18.35 -48.23
N GLN A 505 -13.74 18.44 -48.76
CA GLN A 505 -14.22 19.63 -49.47
C GLN A 505 -14.86 20.66 -48.55
N PHE A 506 -15.16 20.34 -47.29
CA PHE A 506 -15.72 21.33 -46.36
C PHE A 506 -14.73 22.46 -46.10
N GLY A 507 -13.41 22.25 -46.08
CA GLY A 507 -12.45 23.35 -45.91
C GLY A 507 -11.08 22.90 -45.42
N ARG A 508 -10.58 23.55 -44.37
CA ARG A 508 -9.30 23.22 -43.74
C ARG A 508 -9.37 21.83 -43.09
N SER A 509 -8.28 21.08 -43.14
CA SER A 509 -8.15 19.85 -42.34
C SER A 509 -8.16 20.15 -40.84
N ALA A 510 -8.45 19.16 -40.01
CA ALA A 510 -8.46 19.32 -38.55
C ALA A 510 -7.11 19.83 -38.01
N GLU A 511 -5.99 19.31 -38.53
CA GLU A 511 -4.63 19.74 -38.20
C GLU A 511 -4.38 21.21 -38.60
N GLN A 512 -4.81 21.61 -39.80
CA GLN A 512 -4.71 23.01 -40.25
C GLN A 512 -5.52 23.94 -39.35
N LEU A 513 -6.76 23.56 -38.99
CA LEU A 513 -7.57 24.33 -38.04
C LEU A 513 -6.85 24.47 -36.69
N GLY A 514 -6.26 23.40 -36.16
CA GLY A 514 -5.46 23.43 -34.94
C GLY A 514 -4.29 24.41 -35.00
N HIS A 515 -3.55 24.43 -36.11
CA HIS A 515 -2.46 25.39 -36.32
C HIS A 515 -2.95 26.84 -36.40
N HIS A 516 -4.10 27.09 -37.03
CA HIS A 516 -4.71 28.42 -37.08
C HIS A 516 -5.18 28.89 -35.70
N LEU A 517 -5.86 28.04 -34.92
CA LEU A 517 -6.31 28.35 -33.56
C LEU A 517 -5.15 28.66 -32.62
N THR A 518 -4.02 28.00 -32.81
CA THR A 518 -2.84 28.15 -31.93
C THR A 518 -1.80 29.14 -32.46
N LEU A 519 -1.97 29.66 -33.69
CA LEU A 519 -1.01 30.50 -34.40
C LEU A 519 0.42 29.91 -34.49
N THR A 520 0.55 28.58 -34.41
CA THR A 520 1.85 27.87 -34.30
C THR A 520 2.57 27.72 -35.63
N LYS A 521 1.84 27.44 -36.70
CA LYS A 521 2.31 27.47 -38.08
C LYS A 521 1.27 28.25 -38.88
N ILE A 522 1.71 29.25 -39.64
CA ILE A 522 0.86 29.93 -40.62
C ILE A 522 1.30 29.38 -41.98
N PRO A 523 0.70 28.30 -42.51
CA PRO A 523 0.85 28.01 -43.92
C PRO A 523 0.44 29.26 -44.72
N GLU A 524 1.08 29.52 -45.85
CA GLU A 524 0.54 30.47 -46.84
C GLU A 524 -0.93 30.11 -47.04
N ALA A 525 -1.82 31.02 -46.64
CA ALA A 525 -3.25 30.78 -46.69
C ALA A 525 -3.61 30.50 -48.15
N GLY A 526 -3.73 29.22 -48.50
CA GLY A 526 -4.57 28.84 -49.62
C GLY A 526 -5.94 29.41 -49.29
N GLU A 527 -6.39 30.41 -50.05
CA GLU A 527 -7.77 30.85 -49.99
C GLU A 527 -8.65 29.60 -50.03
N LEU A 528 -9.60 29.47 -49.11
CA LEU A 528 -10.58 28.38 -49.15
C LEU A 528 -11.20 28.41 -50.56
N GLU A 529 -10.81 27.48 -51.43
CA GLU A 529 -11.28 27.42 -52.80
C GLU A 529 -12.80 27.24 -52.72
N SER A 530 -13.53 28.34 -52.89
CA SER A 530 -14.98 28.29 -52.87
C SER A 530 -15.40 27.51 -54.11
N GLY A 531 -15.75 26.24 -53.91
CA GLY A 531 -16.18 25.35 -54.98
C GLY A 531 -17.25 26.04 -55.83
N ARG A 532 -17.13 25.92 -57.16
CA ARG A 532 -18.13 26.43 -58.10
C ARG A 532 -19.50 25.76 -57.91
N HIS A 533 -19.54 24.62 -57.23
CA HIS A 533 -20.69 23.78 -56.95
C HIS A 533 -21.19 23.95 -55.52
N SER A 534 -22.51 23.84 -55.33
CA SER A 534 -23.13 23.85 -54.01
C SER A 534 -22.82 22.55 -53.24
N PRO A 535 -22.90 22.54 -51.88
CA PRO A 535 -22.66 21.33 -51.10
C PRO A 535 -23.54 20.14 -51.51
N GLU A 536 -24.79 20.43 -51.87
CA GLU A 536 -25.78 19.42 -52.29
C GLU A 536 -25.44 18.82 -53.66
N GLU A 537 -24.90 19.61 -54.59
CA GLU A 537 -24.43 19.14 -55.91
C GLU A 537 -23.24 18.19 -55.78
N VAL A 538 -22.31 18.50 -54.85
CA VAL A 538 -21.17 17.63 -54.56
C VAL A 538 -21.65 16.32 -53.91
N ALA A 539 -22.51 16.43 -52.90
CA ALA A 539 -23.04 15.28 -52.17
C ALA A 539 -23.89 14.34 -53.04
N ALA A 540 -24.60 14.86 -54.05
CA ALA A 540 -25.36 14.04 -54.99
C ALA A 540 -24.51 13.01 -55.76
N ASN A 541 -23.19 13.22 -55.87
CA ASN A 541 -22.29 12.27 -56.53
C ASN A 541 -21.91 11.06 -55.65
N PHE A 542 -22.22 11.11 -54.35
CA PHE A 542 -21.80 10.12 -53.36
C PHE A 542 -22.98 9.38 -52.70
N THR A 543 -24.19 9.48 -53.26
CA THR A 543 -25.36 8.73 -52.78
C THR A 543 -25.16 7.23 -52.98
N CYS A 544 -25.49 6.43 -51.96
CA CYS A 544 -25.39 4.96 -52.03
C CYS A 544 -26.54 4.31 -51.23
N ALA A 545 -26.59 2.97 -51.20
CA ALA A 545 -27.65 2.25 -50.48
C ALA A 545 -27.72 2.53 -48.97
N MET A 546 -26.66 3.09 -48.38
CA MET A 546 -26.63 3.51 -46.97
C MET A 546 -26.88 5.02 -46.78
N PHE A 547 -26.79 5.82 -47.85
CA PHE A 547 -26.96 7.27 -47.85
C PHE A 547 -27.79 7.66 -49.08
N GLU A 548 -29.11 7.56 -48.95
CA GLU A 548 -30.05 7.64 -50.07
C GLU A 548 -30.21 9.06 -50.61
N THR A 549 -30.14 10.06 -49.73
CA THR A 549 -30.29 11.47 -50.09
C THR A 549 -28.97 12.25 -50.02
N SER A 550 -28.86 13.34 -50.76
CA SER A 550 -27.72 14.27 -50.66
C SER A 550 -27.56 14.85 -49.25
N GLN A 551 -28.67 14.99 -48.50
CA GLN A 551 -28.65 15.44 -47.10
C GLN A 551 -28.09 14.38 -46.15
N ASP A 552 -28.34 13.09 -46.40
CA ASP A 552 -27.76 11.99 -45.60
C ASP A 552 -26.24 11.90 -45.82
N VAL A 553 -25.80 12.04 -47.08
CA VAL A 553 -24.38 12.13 -47.45
C VAL A 553 -23.71 13.31 -46.73
N LEU A 554 -24.34 14.49 -46.77
CA LEU A 554 -23.83 15.67 -46.05
C LEU A 554 -23.79 15.45 -44.53
N ARG A 555 -24.82 14.85 -43.93
CA ARG A 555 -24.85 14.54 -42.49
C ARG A 555 -23.71 13.58 -42.11
N GLY A 556 -23.51 12.51 -42.88
CA GLY A 556 -22.42 11.57 -42.66
C GLY A 556 -21.04 12.22 -42.81
N ALA A 557 -20.84 13.03 -43.85
CA ALA A 557 -19.59 13.74 -44.07
C ALA A 557 -19.32 14.83 -43.01
N ARG A 558 -20.36 15.54 -42.53
CA ARG A 558 -20.26 16.49 -41.40
C ARG A 558 -19.84 15.78 -40.12
N HIS A 559 -20.46 14.63 -39.83
CA HIS A 559 -20.11 13.82 -38.67
C HIS A 559 -18.63 13.38 -38.75
N MET A 560 -18.15 12.92 -39.92
CA MET A 560 -16.74 12.60 -40.11
C MET A 560 -15.83 13.78 -39.78
N ALA A 561 -16.10 14.97 -40.35
CA ALA A 561 -15.31 16.16 -40.10
C ALA A 561 -15.36 16.60 -38.61
N ALA A 562 -16.51 16.45 -37.95
CA ALA A 562 -16.66 16.78 -36.53
C ALA A 562 -15.86 15.83 -35.63
N VAL A 563 -15.86 14.53 -35.92
CA VAL A 563 -15.05 13.52 -35.22
C VAL A 563 -13.56 13.75 -35.44
N GLU A 564 -13.12 14.03 -36.67
CA GLU A 564 -11.73 14.36 -36.98
C GLU A 564 -11.24 15.59 -36.20
N ILE A 565 -12.05 16.66 -36.14
CA ILE A 565 -11.74 17.85 -35.32
C ILE A 565 -11.71 17.49 -33.82
N GLY A 566 -12.65 16.65 -33.36
CA GLY A 566 -12.75 16.21 -31.98
C GLY A 566 -11.57 15.34 -31.51
N CYS A 567 -10.95 14.60 -32.42
CA CYS A 567 -9.80 13.71 -32.18
C CYS A 567 -8.44 14.38 -32.45
N GLU A 568 -8.39 15.59 -33.00
CA GLU A 568 -7.12 16.24 -33.35
C GLU A 568 -6.36 16.75 -32.12
N PRO A 569 -5.13 16.26 -31.83
CA PRO A 569 -4.38 16.61 -30.61
C PRO A 569 -4.15 18.10 -30.42
N ILE A 570 -3.83 18.85 -31.49
CA ILE A 570 -3.56 20.30 -31.39
C ILE A 570 -4.83 21.06 -30.98
N VAL A 571 -5.98 20.70 -31.56
CA VAL A 571 -7.28 21.30 -31.24
C VAL A 571 -7.66 20.96 -29.79
N ARG A 572 -7.58 19.68 -29.41
CA ARG A 572 -7.86 19.21 -28.05
C ARG A 572 -7.00 19.93 -27.03
N LYS A 573 -5.69 20.05 -27.26
CA LYS A 573 -4.75 20.77 -26.38
C LYS A 573 -5.12 22.24 -26.20
N HIS A 574 -5.49 22.93 -27.28
CA HIS A 574 -5.93 24.33 -27.22
C HIS A 574 -7.22 24.49 -26.40
N VAL A 575 -8.24 23.67 -26.69
CA VAL A 575 -9.52 23.70 -25.99
C VAL A 575 -9.37 23.31 -24.52
N ARG A 576 -8.56 22.29 -24.22
CA ARG A 576 -8.18 21.89 -22.86
C ARG A 576 -7.57 23.04 -22.08
N GLY A 577 -6.61 23.75 -22.64
CA GLY A 577 -6.00 24.92 -22.00
C GLY A 577 -7.01 26.00 -21.64
N ILE A 578 -8.00 26.27 -22.51
CA ILE A 578 -9.05 27.25 -22.23
C ILE A 578 -10.03 26.71 -21.18
N PHE A 579 -10.43 25.45 -21.29
CA PHE A 579 -11.39 24.82 -20.39
C PHE A 579 -10.83 24.72 -18.98
N MET A 580 -9.63 24.16 -18.79
CA MET A 580 -9.03 23.99 -17.47
C MET A 580 -8.78 25.33 -16.74
N ASN A 581 -8.52 26.40 -17.49
CA ASN A 581 -8.29 27.73 -16.92
C ASN A 581 -9.57 28.48 -16.53
N LYS A 582 -10.70 28.22 -17.21
CA LYS A 582 -11.94 29.01 -17.06
C LYS A 582 -13.15 28.23 -16.59
N ALA A 583 -13.09 26.90 -16.58
CA ALA A 583 -14.20 26.07 -16.13
C ALA A 583 -14.49 26.32 -14.65
N VAL A 584 -15.77 26.18 -14.32
CA VAL A 584 -16.27 26.42 -12.97
C VAL A 584 -17.12 25.25 -12.50
N VAL A 585 -17.03 24.96 -11.21
CA VAL A 585 -17.80 23.94 -10.50
C VAL A 585 -18.94 24.61 -9.75
N SER A 586 -20.14 24.04 -9.85
CA SER A 586 -21.29 24.43 -9.02
C SER A 586 -21.96 23.20 -8.44
N THR A 587 -22.51 23.33 -7.22
CA THR A 587 -23.27 22.29 -6.53
C THR A 587 -24.66 22.79 -6.17
N SER A 588 -25.63 21.88 -6.21
CA SER A 588 -27.02 22.14 -5.80
C SER A 588 -27.56 20.94 -5.03
N PRO A 589 -28.24 21.13 -3.89
CA PRO A 589 -28.74 20.01 -3.11
C PRO A 589 -29.93 19.33 -3.79
N THR A 590 -30.00 18.01 -3.64
CA THR A 590 -31.20 17.23 -3.95
C THR A 590 -32.25 17.43 -2.86
N SER A 591 -33.47 16.90 -3.05
CA SER A 591 -34.51 16.95 -2.01
C SER A 591 -34.06 16.30 -0.71
N GLU A 592 -33.31 15.19 -0.81
CA GLU A 592 -32.75 14.46 0.33
C GLU A 592 -31.58 15.23 0.96
N GLY A 593 -30.62 15.68 0.14
CA GLY A 593 -29.47 16.45 0.64
C GLY A 593 -29.87 17.76 1.31
N ASN A 594 -30.99 18.38 0.93
CA ASN A 594 -31.45 19.59 1.61
C ASN A 594 -31.92 19.33 3.04
N THR A 595 -32.40 18.12 3.33
CA THR A 595 -32.92 17.69 4.64
C THR A 595 -31.81 17.13 5.54
N ILE A 596 -30.91 16.32 4.97
CA ILE A 596 -29.83 15.64 5.70
C ILE A 596 -28.68 16.60 6.03
N ILE A 597 -28.29 17.46 5.08
CA ILE A 597 -27.16 18.37 5.26
C ILE A 597 -27.62 19.57 6.08
N ASP A 598 -27.47 19.45 7.39
CA ASP A 598 -27.62 20.53 8.35
C ASP A 598 -26.36 21.42 8.42
N PRO A 599 -26.35 22.51 9.20
CA PRO A 599 -25.17 23.39 9.34
C PRO A 599 -23.94 22.74 9.98
N TYR A 600 -24.08 21.62 10.68
CA TYR A 600 -23.00 20.93 11.41
C TYR A 600 -22.53 19.66 10.68
N HIS A 601 -23.23 19.25 9.63
CA HIS A 601 -22.85 18.14 8.78
C HIS A 601 -21.51 18.42 8.08
N GLN A 602 -20.67 17.38 7.92
CA GLN A 602 -19.37 17.48 7.24
C GLN A 602 -19.45 18.09 5.83
N LEU A 603 -20.58 17.88 5.16
CA LEU A 603 -20.86 18.34 3.78
C LEU A 603 -21.49 19.75 3.72
N SER A 604 -21.70 20.42 4.85
CA SER A 604 -22.36 21.73 4.91
C SER A 604 -21.63 22.79 4.07
N GLY A 605 -20.29 22.79 4.11
CA GLY A 605 -19.43 23.72 3.37
C GLY A 605 -19.51 23.60 1.85
N VAL A 606 -20.01 22.49 1.31
CA VAL A 606 -20.11 22.23 -0.14
C VAL A 606 -21.54 22.20 -0.66
N LYS A 607 -22.54 22.45 0.19
CA LYS A 607 -23.97 22.37 -0.16
C LYS A 607 -24.39 23.35 -1.26
N TRP A 608 -23.84 24.57 -1.24
CA TRP A 608 -24.25 25.67 -2.11
C TRP A 608 -23.06 26.36 -2.79
N LEU A 609 -22.31 25.61 -3.60
CA LEU A 609 -21.19 26.16 -4.35
C LEU A 609 -21.67 26.75 -5.69
N ARG A 610 -21.26 27.98 -5.99
CA ARG A 610 -21.60 28.65 -7.25
C ARG A 610 -20.35 29.08 -7.99
N GLU A 611 -20.21 28.62 -9.22
CA GLU A 611 -19.20 29.02 -10.19
C GLU A 611 -17.78 29.12 -9.62
N LYS A 612 -17.37 28.18 -8.76
CA LYS A 612 -16.01 28.14 -8.20
C LYS A 612 -15.02 27.70 -9.29
N PRO A 613 -13.97 28.49 -9.61
CA PRO A 613 -12.97 28.10 -10.60
C PRO A 613 -12.17 26.86 -10.20
N LEU A 614 -11.73 26.07 -11.19
CA LEU A 614 -10.93 24.85 -10.94
C LEU A 614 -9.64 25.13 -10.14
N SER A 615 -8.99 26.26 -10.39
CA SER A 615 -7.74 26.64 -9.72
C SER A 615 -7.88 26.92 -8.22
N LYS A 616 -9.12 27.10 -7.72
CA LYS A 616 -9.39 27.38 -6.30
C LYS A 616 -9.65 26.11 -5.48
N PHE A 617 -9.57 24.93 -6.08
CA PHE A 617 -9.62 23.65 -5.36
C PHE A 617 -8.18 23.22 -5.02
N VAL A 618 -7.79 23.48 -3.77
CA VAL A 618 -6.44 23.21 -3.23
C VAL A 618 -6.45 22.21 -2.08
N ASP A 619 -7.64 21.82 -1.61
CA ASP A 619 -7.88 21.06 -0.38
C ASP A 619 -8.83 19.87 -0.63
N ALA A 620 -9.27 19.23 0.45
CA ALA A 620 -10.19 18.09 0.42
C ALA A 620 -11.58 18.39 -0.15
N GLN A 621 -11.90 19.65 -0.48
CA GLN A 621 -13.26 20.07 -0.80
C GLN A 621 -13.85 19.30 -1.99
N TRP A 622 -13.04 18.97 -3.00
CA TRP A 622 -13.51 18.15 -4.13
C TRP A 622 -13.88 16.73 -3.72
N LEU A 623 -13.15 16.10 -2.80
CA LEU A 623 -13.49 14.77 -2.27
C LEU A 623 -14.83 14.78 -1.52
N LEU A 624 -15.11 15.86 -0.79
CA LEU A 624 -16.41 16.04 -0.13
C LEU A 624 -17.55 16.20 -1.14
N ILE A 625 -17.32 16.94 -2.23
CA ILE A 625 -18.28 17.08 -3.32
C ILE A 625 -18.55 15.72 -3.98
N GLN A 626 -17.50 14.96 -4.26
CA GLN A 626 -17.60 13.62 -4.85
C GLN A 626 -18.38 12.66 -3.94
N LYS A 627 -18.03 12.62 -2.64
CA LYS A 627 -18.77 11.83 -1.64
C LYS A 627 -20.27 12.18 -1.63
N ALA A 628 -20.58 13.48 -1.65
CA ALA A 628 -21.96 13.96 -1.63
C ALA A 628 -22.74 13.63 -2.92
N GLU A 629 -22.05 13.56 -4.06
CA GLU A 629 -22.63 13.15 -5.35
C GLU A 629 -22.89 11.64 -5.40
N GLU A 630 -21.94 10.83 -4.92
CA GLU A 630 -22.07 9.37 -4.79
C GLU A 630 -23.21 8.98 -3.83
N GLU A 631 -23.35 9.70 -2.71
CA GLU A 631 -24.48 9.58 -1.76
C GLU A 631 -25.78 10.19 -2.29
N LYS A 632 -25.80 10.78 -3.50
CA LYS A 632 -26.97 11.41 -4.15
C LYS A 632 -27.56 12.59 -3.36
N LEU A 633 -26.79 13.20 -2.47
CA LEU A 633 -27.19 14.37 -1.68
C LEU A 633 -27.03 15.67 -2.48
N LEU A 634 -26.05 15.75 -3.38
CA LEU A 634 -25.79 16.91 -4.22
C LEU A 634 -25.79 16.55 -5.71
N LYS A 635 -26.23 17.49 -6.55
CA LYS A 635 -26.00 17.50 -8.00
C LYS A 635 -24.84 18.44 -8.32
N VAL A 636 -23.85 17.93 -9.06
CA VAL A 636 -22.62 18.65 -9.41
C VAL A 636 -22.61 18.98 -10.90
N THR A 637 -22.16 20.18 -11.26
CA THR A 637 -21.97 20.58 -12.66
C THR A 637 -20.60 21.21 -12.83
N VAL A 638 -19.84 20.73 -13.81
CA VAL A 638 -18.56 21.32 -14.24
C VAL A 638 -18.76 21.85 -15.66
N LYS A 639 -18.66 23.16 -15.86
CA LYS A 639 -18.91 23.75 -17.18
C LYS A 639 -18.10 25.01 -17.43
N LEU A 640 -17.95 25.34 -18.71
CA LEU A 640 -17.40 26.62 -19.14
C LEU A 640 -18.48 27.72 -18.98
N PRO A 641 -18.16 28.89 -18.39
CA PRO A 641 -19.08 30.03 -18.36
C PRO A 641 -19.53 30.44 -19.77
N GLU A 642 -20.79 30.89 -19.90
CA GLU A 642 -21.40 31.17 -21.21
C GLU A 642 -20.62 32.20 -22.04
N ASP A 643 -20.01 33.19 -21.40
CA ASP A 643 -19.20 34.20 -22.10
C ASP A 643 -17.90 33.60 -22.67
N ALA A 644 -17.24 32.73 -21.91
CA ALA A 644 -16.04 32.05 -22.35
C ALA A 644 -16.35 31.04 -23.47
N LYS A 645 -17.48 30.34 -23.36
CA LYS A 645 -18.00 29.43 -24.39
C LYS A 645 -18.30 30.15 -25.70
N LYS A 646 -18.99 31.30 -25.65
CA LYS A 646 -19.26 32.13 -26.83
C LYS A 646 -17.98 32.64 -27.48
N LYS A 647 -17.00 33.08 -26.68
CA LYS A 647 -15.70 33.54 -27.19
C LYS A 647 -14.95 32.43 -27.91
N LEU A 648 -14.88 31.24 -27.31
CA LEU A 648 -14.23 30.06 -27.92
C LEU A 648 -14.87 29.70 -29.27
N MET A 649 -16.21 29.71 -29.34
CA MET A 649 -16.93 29.45 -30.59
C MET A 649 -16.73 30.55 -31.64
N SER A 650 -16.64 31.82 -31.23
CA SER A 650 -16.35 32.94 -32.15
C SER A 650 -14.98 32.77 -32.79
N GLU A 651 -13.96 32.47 -31.98
CA GLU A 651 -12.59 32.25 -32.43
C GLU A 651 -12.48 31.05 -33.37
N ALA A 652 -13.16 29.95 -33.08
CA ALA A 652 -13.23 28.79 -33.98
C ALA A 652 -13.92 29.12 -35.31
N ARG A 653 -15.00 29.90 -35.28
CA ARG A 653 -15.72 30.33 -36.49
C ARG A 653 -14.87 31.28 -37.35
N GLU A 654 -14.19 32.25 -36.75
CA GLU A 654 -13.27 33.16 -37.45
C GLU A 654 -12.14 32.39 -38.19
N ASN A 655 -11.68 31.28 -37.62
CA ASN A 655 -10.58 30.47 -38.17
C ASN A 655 -11.02 29.31 -39.07
N TYR A 656 -12.32 29.03 -39.23
CA TYR A 656 -12.81 27.90 -40.04
C TYR A 656 -13.74 28.34 -41.19
N LEU A 657 -14.43 29.48 -41.06
CA LEU A 657 -15.31 30.01 -42.10
C LEU A 657 -14.52 30.74 -43.21
N SER A 658 -15.15 30.90 -44.37
CA SER A 658 -14.58 31.64 -45.50
C SER A 658 -14.93 33.13 -45.45
N ASP A 659 -14.03 33.98 -45.92
CA ASP A 659 -14.30 35.41 -46.14
C ASP A 659 -15.13 35.66 -47.42
N CYS A 660 -15.42 34.61 -48.19
CA CYS A 660 -16.12 34.72 -49.47
C CYS A 660 -17.63 34.94 -49.32
N VAL A 661 -18.16 35.96 -49.99
CA VAL A 661 -19.59 36.33 -49.96
C VAL A 661 -20.46 35.65 -51.04
N SER A 662 -19.94 34.64 -51.74
CA SER A 662 -20.69 33.96 -52.80
C SER A 662 -21.83 33.11 -52.22
N LYS A 663 -22.93 32.92 -52.97
CA LYS A 663 -24.06 32.08 -52.52
C LYS A 663 -23.62 30.64 -52.21
N SER A 664 -22.71 30.08 -53.00
CA SER A 664 -22.15 28.75 -52.75
C SER A 664 -21.32 28.73 -51.46
N ALA A 665 -20.46 29.74 -51.25
CA ALA A 665 -19.65 29.85 -50.04
C ALA A 665 -20.50 29.98 -48.77
N GLN A 666 -21.61 30.72 -48.81
CA GLN A 666 -22.55 30.82 -47.69
C GLN A 666 -23.18 29.47 -47.33
N LEU A 667 -23.57 28.66 -48.33
CA LEU A 667 -24.11 27.33 -48.09
C LEU A 667 -23.06 26.38 -47.49
N TRP A 668 -21.80 26.44 -47.94
CA TRP A 668 -20.70 25.70 -47.33
C TRP A 668 -20.40 26.18 -45.90
N ASP A 669 -20.46 27.48 -45.63
CA ASP A 669 -20.26 28.04 -44.30
C ASP A 669 -21.37 27.64 -43.32
N GLU A 670 -22.61 27.45 -43.78
CA GLU A 670 -23.68 26.86 -42.96
C GLU A 670 -23.34 25.43 -42.54
N GLN A 671 -22.81 24.61 -43.45
CA GLN A 671 -22.34 23.25 -43.11
C GLN A 671 -21.17 23.29 -42.11
N ARG A 672 -20.20 24.19 -42.30
CA ARG A 672 -19.06 24.37 -41.39
C ARG A 672 -19.48 24.78 -39.99
N LYS A 673 -20.49 25.64 -39.85
CA LYS A 673 -21.04 26.02 -38.53
C LYS A 673 -21.61 24.82 -37.80
N MET A 674 -22.36 23.96 -38.51
CA MET A 674 -22.89 22.73 -37.93
C MET A 674 -21.77 21.77 -37.51
N ILE A 675 -20.73 21.61 -38.35
CA ILE A 675 -19.55 20.79 -38.01
C ILE A 675 -18.88 21.29 -36.72
N LEU A 676 -18.66 22.60 -36.58
CA LEU A 676 -18.08 23.18 -35.37
C LEU A 676 -18.99 23.00 -34.15
N ASP A 677 -20.29 23.21 -34.31
CA ASP A 677 -21.24 23.04 -33.20
C ASP A 677 -21.24 21.57 -32.72
N ASP A 678 -21.26 20.59 -33.64
CA ASP A 678 -21.18 19.16 -33.31
C ASP A 678 -19.82 18.81 -32.67
N ALA A 679 -18.70 19.25 -33.28
CA ALA A 679 -17.34 19.00 -32.77
C ALA A 679 -17.17 19.50 -31.33
N PHE A 680 -17.64 20.71 -31.03
CA PHE A 680 -17.46 21.31 -29.72
C PHE A 680 -18.48 20.80 -28.68
N PHE A 681 -19.76 20.69 -29.02
CA PHE A 681 -20.79 20.35 -28.02
C PHE A 681 -20.96 18.85 -27.78
N ASN A 682 -20.74 18.01 -28.80
CA ASN A 682 -20.95 16.56 -28.66
C ASN A 682 -19.65 15.82 -28.32
N PHE A 683 -18.49 16.34 -28.74
CA PHE A 683 -17.20 15.66 -28.54
C PHE A 683 -16.26 16.40 -27.58
N LEU A 684 -15.83 17.62 -27.91
CA LEU A 684 -14.75 18.30 -27.17
C LEU A 684 -15.18 18.71 -25.74
N LEU A 685 -16.24 19.48 -25.56
CA LEU A 685 -16.63 20.00 -24.24
C LEU A 685 -17.03 18.90 -23.24
N PRO A 686 -17.80 17.85 -23.61
CA PRO A 686 -18.06 16.74 -22.71
C PRO A 686 -16.79 15.97 -22.31
N SER A 687 -15.87 15.79 -23.26
CA SER A 687 -14.57 15.18 -22.99
C SER A 687 -13.74 16.04 -22.02
N MET A 688 -13.69 17.37 -22.22
CA MET A 688 -13.00 18.29 -21.31
C MET A 688 -13.64 18.33 -19.92
N GLU A 689 -14.96 18.15 -19.80
CA GLU A 689 -15.64 18.02 -18.50
C GLU A 689 -15.13 16.78 -17.75
N LYS A 690 -15.10 15.62 -18.41
CA LYS A 690 -14.57 14.37 -17.82
C LYS A 690 -13.11 14.57 -17.38
N GLU A 691 -12.28 15.16 -18.24
CA GLU A 691 -10.88 15.46 -17.92
C GLU A 691 -10.75 16.43 -16.73
N ALA A 692 -11.60 17.45 -16.63
CA ALA A 692 -11.56 18.40 -15.52
C ALA A 692 -11.93 17.75 -14.18
N ARG A 693 -12.90 16.82 -14.19
CA ARG A 693 -13.25 16.03 -12.99
C ARG A 693 -12.10 15.12 -12.58
N SER A 694 -11.46 14.44 -13.54
CA SER A 694 -10.27 13.62 -13.29
C SER A 694 -9.13 14.46 -12.72
N LEU A 695 -8.87 15.65 -13.27
CA LEU A 695 -7.85 16.58 -12.77
C LEU A 695 -8.14 16.96 -11.31
N LEU A 696 -9.35 17.41 -11.01
CA LEU A 696 -9.74 17.77 -9.63
C LEU A 696 -9.60 16.59 -8.67
N MET A 697 -9.94 15.38 -9.12
CA MET A 697 -9.78 14.17 -8.33
C MET A 697 -8.31 13.90 -8.02
N THR A 698 -7.44 13.92 -9.03
CA THR A 698 -5.99 13.73 -8.85
C THR A 698 -5.40 14.79 -7.91
N LYS A 699 -5.80 16.06 -8.05
CA LYS A 699 -5.38 17.15 -7.15
C LYS A 699 -5.79 16.89 -5.71
N ALA A 700 -7.05 16.54 -5.49
CA ALA A 700 -7.58 16.34 -4.15
C ALA A 700 -7.06 15.07 -3.49
N LYS A 701 -6.85 13.99 -4.26
CA LYS A 701 -6.16 12.78 -3.81
C LYS A 701 -4.72 13.07 -3.40
N HIS A 702 -3.99 13.85 -4.19
CA HIS A 702 -2.60 14.17 -3.88
C HIS A 702 -2.49 15.05 -2.61
N TRP A 703 -3.40 16.01 -2.42
CA TRP A 703 -3.50 16.72 -1.14
C TRP A 703 -3.76 15.77 0.04
N LEU A 704 -4.73 14.84 -0.13
CA LEU A 704 -5.06 13.85 0.88
C LEU A 704 -3.88 12.91 1.18
N HIS A 705 -3.12 12.53 0.15
CA HIS A 705 -1.90 11.74 0.25
C HIS A 705 -0.85 12.44 1.13
N MET A 706 -0.64 13.74 0.92
CA MET A 706 0.27 14.55 1.75
C MET A 706 -0.23 14.71 3.20
N GLU A 707 -1.52 14.95 3.40
CA GLU A 707 -2.09 15.08 4.75
C GLU A 707 -2.05 13.75 5.52
N TYR A 708 -2.33 12.63 4.84
CA TYR A 708 -2.17 11.29 5.41
C TYR A 708 -0.72 11.02 5.83
N GLY A 709 0.25 11.36 4.97
CA GLY A 709 1.68 11.28 5.29
C GLY A 709 2.10 12.16 6.46
N LYS A 710 1.55 13.38 6.56
CA LYS A 710 1.80 14.30 7.68
C LYS A 710 1.31 13.74 9.01
N GLN A 711 0.12 13.13 9.04
CA GLN A 711 -0.39 12.47 10.24
C GLN A 711 0.51 11.32 10.69
N LEU A 712 0.99 10.50 9.74
CA LEU A 712 1.96 9.44 10.05
C LEU A 712 3.29 10.01 10.54
N TRP A 713 3.84 11.02 9.87
CA TRP A 713 5.09 11.69 10.22
C TRP A 713 5.05 12.20 11.67
N ASN A 714 3.97 12.85 12.07
CA ASN A 714 3.78 13.36 13.43
C ASN A 714 3.79 12.26 14.50
N LYS A 715 3.43 11.02 14.16
CA LYS A 715 3.44 9.88 15.08
C LYS A 715 4.79 9.16 15.09
N VAL A 716 5.43 9.04 13.92
CA VAL A 716 6.72 8.33 13.75
C VAL A 716 7.89 9.13 14.32
N THR A 717 7.84 10.46 14.24
CA THR A 717 8.93 11.36 14.63
C THR A 717 8.91 11.76 16.10
N VAL A 718 8.16 11.05 16.94
CA VAL A 718 8.13 11.23 18.40
C VAL A 718 9.29 10.47 19.04
N ALA A 719 10.05 11.16 19.88
CA ALA A 719 11.15 10.59 20.63
C ALA A 719 10.64 9.67 21.76
N PRO A 720 11.46 8.71 22.23
CA PRO A 720 11.18 7.95 23.43
C PRO A 720 10.84 8.86 24.61
N TRP A 721 9.95 8.40 25.50
CA TRP A 721 9.65 9.13 26.72
C TRP A 721 10.91 9.32 27.57
N LYS A 722 11.15 10.54 28.07
CA LYS A 722 12.25 10.85 29.00
C LYS A 722 11.69 11.52 30.26
N LYS A 723 12.35 11.31 31.40
CA LYS A 723 11.94 11.89 32.69
C LYS A 723 12.24 13.40 32.73
N LYS A 724 11.26 14.22 33.12
CA LYS A 724 11.31 15.70 33.15
C LYS A 724 12.44 16.32 33.99
N ASP A 725 13.07 15.57 34.90
CA ASP A 725 14.17 16.07 35.74
C ASP A 725 15.57 15.85 35.15
N ALA A 726 15.71 15.15 34.02
CA ALA A 726 16.98 14.98 33.33
C ALA A 726 17.55 16.32 32.78
N ASP A 727 16.69 17.31 32.54
CA ASP A 727 17.07 18.55 31.85
C ASP A 727 17.63 19.65 32.77
N LYS A 728 17.62 19.50 34.10
CA LYS A 728 17.81 20.64 35.01
C LYS A 728 19.07 20.68 35.88
N LYS A 729 19.94 19.66 35.92
CA LYS A 729 21.16 19.79 36.74
C LYS A 729 22.47 19.22 36.22
N ASP A 730 22.49 18.33 35.23
CA ASP A 730 23.74 17.65 34.89
C ASP A 730 23.92 17.54 33.37
N ALA A 731 24.31 18.65 32.74
CA ALA A 731 24.84 18.63 31.37
C ALA A 731 26.25 17.99 31.26
N ASP A 732 26.82 17.57 32.39
CA ASP A 732 28.16 17.01 32.54
C ASP A 732 28.17 15.57 33.12
N ILE A 733 27.03 14.87 33.17
CA ILE A 733 26.97 13.47 33.60
C ILE A 733 26.67 12.55 32.41
N ASP A 734 27.70 11.78 32.06
CA ASP A 734 27.76 10.51 31.33
C ASP A 734 26.93 10.37 30.04
N LEU A 735 27.66 10.48 28.92
CA LEU A 735 27.27 10.07 27.56
C LEU A 735 26.89 8.58 27.42
N ASP A 736 27.07 7.78 28.47
CA ASP A 736 26.78 6.33 28.49
C ASP A 736 25.44 5.98 29.19
N ASP A 737 24.75 6.94 29.83
CA ASP A 737 23.54 6.67 30.61
C ASP A 737 22.27 7.20 29.89
N GLU A 738 22.01 6.69 28.67
CA GLU A 738 20.64 6.68 28.15
C GLU A 738 19.80 5.81 29.09
N SER A 739 19.24 6.45 30.12
CA SER A 739 18.55 5.83 31.24
C SER A 739 17.67 4.64 30.81
N GLU A 740 17.94 3.47 31.38
CA GLU A 740 17.24 2.20 31.19
C GLU A 740 15.70 2.35 31.34
N LEU A 741 14.97 2.77 30.30
CA LEU A 741 13.55 3.08 30.43
C LEU A 741 12.70 1.81 30.60
N ARG A 742 12.57 1.36 31.85
CA ARG A 742 11.62 0.33 32.26
C ARG A 742 10.19 0.87 32.31
N VAL A 743 9.27 0.24 31.58
CA VAL A 743 7.88 0.68 31.41
C VAL A 743 6.92 -0.35 31.99
N MET A 744 6.00 0.07 32.84
CA MET A 744 4.83 -0.74 33.20
C MET A 744 3.64 -0.30 32.34
N ALA A 745 3.22 -1.15 31.41
CA ALA A 745 2.06 -0.88 30.56
C ALA A 745 0.79 -1.52 31.16
N CYS A 746 -0.35 -0.85 31.02
CA CYS A 746 -1.62 -1.32 31.52
C CYS A 746 -2.73 -1.16 30.49
N CYS A 747 -3.41 -2.26 30.16
CA CYS A 747 -4.62 -2.25 29.35
C CYS A 747 -5.85 -2.55 30.21
N TRP A 748 -6.83 -1.66 30.14
CA TRP A 748 -8.06 -1.82 30.89
C TRP A 748 -8.92 -2.95 30.32
N GLY A 749 -9.41 -3.81 31.21
CA GLY A 749 -10.31 -4.92 30.88
C GLY A 749 -11.34 -5.12 31.99
N PRO A 750 -12.65 -5.20 31.68
CA PRO A 750 -13.72 -5.30 32.67
C PRO A 750 -13.83 -6.72 33.24
N GLY A 751 -12.80 -7.19 33.94
CA GLY A 751 -12.70 -8.52 34.53
C GLY A 751 -12.50 -9.66 33.52
N LYS A 752 -13.16 -9.63 32.35
CA LYS A 752 -12.97 -10.55 31.23
C LYS A 752 -12.94 -9.80 29.88
N PRO A 753 -11.77 -9.59 29.25
CA PRO A 753 -10.45 -9.87 29.79
C PRO A 753 -10.20 -9.05 31.06
N ALA A 754 -9.35 -9.56 31.96
CA ALA A 754 -8.98 -8.83 33.17
C ALA A 754 -8.22 -7.55 32.79
N THR A 755 -8.21 -6.56 33.69
CA THR A 755 -7.24 -5.46 33.59
C THR A 755 -5.85 -6.07 33.73
N THR A 756 -5.02 -5.86 32.72
CA THR A 756 -3.73 -6.54 32.54
C THR A 756 -2.61 -5.52 32.64
N PHE A 757 -1.63 -5.84 33.47
CA PHE A 757 -0.40 -5.08 33.64
C PHE A 757 0.76 -5.91 33.07
N VAL A 758 1.65 -5.24 32.35
CA VAL A 758 2.84 -5.82 31.75
C VAL A 758 4.04 -4.99 32.18
N MET A 759 5.11 -5.66 32.61
CA MET A 759 6.39 -5.02 32.86
C MET A 759 7.33 -5.24 31.68
N LEU A 760 7.90 -4.16 31.15
CA LEU A 760 8.92 -4.18 30.12
C LEU A 760 10.26 -3.68 30.66
N ASP A 761 11.34 -4.35 30.27
CA ASP A 761 12.69 -3.86 30.53
C ASP A 761 13.06 -2.68 29.60
N SER A 762 14.29 -2.18 29.71
CA SER A 762 14.79 -1.08 28.87
C SER A 762 14.91 -1.41 27.39
N SER A 763 14.96 -2.69 27.03
CA SER A 763 14.98 -3.17 25.65
C SER A 763 13.58 -3.47 25.10
N GLY A 764 12.53 -3.27 25.91
CA GLY A 764 11.16 -3.57 25.54
C GLY A 764 10.81 -5.05 25.55
N GLU A 765 11.59 -5.89 26.24
CA GLU A 765 11.26 -7.30 26.43
C GLU A 765 10.28 -7.49 27.59
N LEU A 766 9.42 -8.50 27.45
CA LEU A 766 8.41 -8.84 28.44
C LEU A 766 9.07 -9.51 29.66
N VAL A 767 9.02 -8.84 30.82
CA VAL A 767 9.59 -9.33 32.08
C VAL A 767 8.57 -10.11 32.91
N ASP A 768 7.39 -9.52 33.15
CA ASP A 768 6.35 -10.14 33.97
C ASP A 768 4.95 -9.60 33.59
N VAL A 769 3.90 -10.38 33.92
CA VAL A 769 2.49 -10.12 33.62
C VAL A 769 1.64 -10.26 34.88
N LEU A 770 0.82 -9.24 35.17
CA LEU A 770 -0.13 -9.26 36.27
C LEU A 770 -1.57 -9.03 35.78
N TYR A 771 -2.46 -9.98 36.11
CA TYR A 771 -3.90 -9.86 35.89
C TYR A 771 -4.62 -9.41 37.17
N ALA A 772 -5.23 -8.22 37.13
CA ALA A 772 -5.89 -7.55 38.26
C ALA A 772 -7.32 -7.10 37.87
N GLY A 773 -8.17 -8.05 37.50
CA GLY A 773 -9.51 -7.78 36.97
C GLY A 773 -10.49 -7.08 37.93
N SER A 774 -10.19 -7.04 39.24
CA SER A 774 -11.05 -6.41 40.24
C SER A 774 -10.59 -5.02 40.65
N ILE A 775 -9.43 -4.53 40.16
CA ILE A 775 -8.89 -3.21 40.55
C ILE A 775 -9.87 -2.08 40.18
N SER A 776 -10.45 -2.17 38.99
CA SER A 776 -11.40 -1.20 38.44
C SER A 776 -12.83 -1.42 38.93
N ASN A 777 -13.09 -2.40 39.81
CA ASN A 777 -14.44 -2.65 40.30
C ASN A 777 -14.91 -1.49 41.20
N ARG A 778 -16.19 -1.12 41.06
CA ARG A 778 -16.83 -0.01 41.78
C ARG A 778 -18.05 -0.44 42.60
N SER A 779 -18.33 -1.74 42.64
CA SER A 779 -19.42 -2.28 43.44
C SER A 779 -19.25 -2.00 44.93
N GLN A 780 -20.38 -1.77 45.61
CA GLN A 780 -20.44 -1.59 47.06
C GLN A 780 -20.48 -2.93 47.82
N GLY A 781 -20.47 -4.07 47.12
CA GLY A 781 -20.44 -5.39 47.74
C GLY A 781 -19.14 -5.63 48.51
N VAL A 782 -19.25 -6.10 49.75
CA VAL A 782 -18.09 -6.35 50.64
C VAL A 782 -17.06 -7.30 50.01
N ALA A 783 -17.52 -8.38 49.38
CA ALA A 783 -16.65 -9.35 48.71
C ALA A 783 -15.90 -8.74 47.51
N GLU A 784 -16.52 -7.81 46.80
CA GLU A 784 -15.93 -7.14 45.65
C GLU A 784 -14.94 -6.06 46.07
N GLN A 785 -15.23 -5.33 47.14
CA GLN A 785 -14.26 -4.43 47.77
C GLN A 785 -13.03 -5.18 48.30
N GLN A 786 -13.22 -6.37 48.87
CA GLN A 786 -12.10 -7.20 49.30
C GLN A 786 -11.25 -7.65 48.12
N ARG A 787 -11.87 -8.08 47.01
CA ARG A 787 -11.16 -8.43 45.77
C ARG A 787 -10.38 -7.24 45.20
N LYS A 788 -10.98 -6.05 45.18
CA LYS A 788 -10.29 -4.81 44.78
C LYS A 788 -9.06 -4.54 45.66
N LYS A 789 -9.19 -4.65 46.99
CA LYS A 789 -8.06 -4.44 47.92
C LYS A 789 -6.94 -5.46 47.69
N ASN A 790 -7.29 -6.73 47.46
CA ASN A 790 -6.31 -7.77 47.15
C ASN A 790 -5.56 -7.45 45.83
N ASP A 791 -6.27 -7.02 44.79
CA ASP A 791 -5.65 -6.61 43.52
C ASP A 791 -4.79 -5.34 43.68
N GLN A 792 -5.22 -4.35 44.47
CA GLN A 792 -4.40 -3.18 44.81
C GLN A 792 -3.08 -3.59 45.49
N GLN A 793 -3.11 -4.56 46.43
CA GLN A 793 -1.90 -5.06 47.08
C GLN A 793 -1.00 -5.85 46.11
N ARG A 794 -1.58 -6.58 45.16
CA ARG A 794 -0.80 -7.28 44.12
C ARG A 794 -0.11 -6.30 43.17
N VAL A 795 -0.79 -5.23 42.77
CA VAL A 795 -0.19 -4.15 41.96
C VAL A 795 0.89 -3.42 42.75
N LEU A 796 0.65 -3.12 44.03
CA LEU A 796 1.65 -2.52 44.93
C LEU A 796 2.93 -3.35 44.92
N LYS A 797 2.82 -4.66 45.19
CA LYS A 797 3.95 -5.59 45.18
C LYS A 797 4.64 -5.62 43.81
N PHE A 798 3.88 -5.71 42.73
CA PHE A 798 4.41 -5.74 41.37
C PHE A 798 5.24 -4.49 41.03
N MET A 799 4.79 -3.31 41.45
CA MET A 799 5.52 -2.04 41.27
C MET A 799 6.77 -1.96 42.15
N THR A 800 6.70 -2.46 43.38
CA THR A 800 7.85 -2.51 44.29
C THR A 800 8.93 -3.47 43.79
N ASP A 801 8.54 -4.64 43.29
CA ASP A 801 9.46 -5.68 42.81
C ASP A 801 10.20 -5.24 41.52
N HIS A 802 9.51 -4.57 40.58
CA HIS A 802 10.07 -4.24 39.26
C HIS A 802 10.58 -2.79 39.11
N GLN A 803 10.21 -1.89 40.01
CA GLN A 803 10.59 -0.47 40.00
C GLN A 803 10.51 0.19 38.60
N PRO A 804 9.31 0.28 37.99
CA PRO A 804 9.12 0.97 36.71
C PRO A 804 9.44 2.46 36.81
N HIS A 805 9.88 3.07 35.70
CA HIS A 805 10.12 4.52 35.63
C HIS A 805 8.85 5.29 35.26
N VAL A 806 7.96 4.67 34.49
CA VAL A 806 6.72 5.26 34.00
C VAL A 806 5.65 4.17 33.89
N VAL A 807 4.40 4.55 34.14
CA VAL A 807 3.22 3.71 33.87
C VAL A 807 2.45 4.25 32.69
N CYS A 808 2.31 3.44 31.65
CA CYS A 808 1.51 3.77 30.47
C CYS A 808 0.13 3.10 30.57
N VAL A 809 -0.93 3.90 30.70
CA VAL A 809 -2.31 3.40 30.73
C VAL A 809 -2.93 3.55 29.34
N GLY A 810 -3.38 2.44 28.76
CA GLY A 810 -4.06 2.45 27.47
C GLY A 810 -5.38 3.20 27.54
N ALA A 811 -5.50 4.27 26.76
CA ALA A 811 -6.72 5.08 26.69
C ALA A 811 -7.76 4.40 25.80
N SER A 812 -8.44 3.40 26.35
CA SER A 812 -9.46 2.64 25.61
C SER A 812 -10.87 3.19 25.75
N ASN A 813 -11.20 3.76 26.90
CA ASN A 813 -12.51 4.33 27.24
C ASN A 813 -12.42 5.18 28.53
N TYR A 814 -13.51 5.87 28.87
CA TYR A 814 -13.58 6.72 30.07
C TYR A 814 -13.28 6.01 31.40
N ASN A 815 -13.45 4.68 31.53
CA ASN A 815 -13.13 3.98 32.77
C ASN A 815 -11.62 3.98 33.07
N CYS A 816 -10.76 4.20 32.06
CA CYS A 816 -9.32 4.36 32.25
C CYS A 816 -8.97 5.61 33.08
N ARG A 817 -9.86 6.60 33.16
CA ARG A 817 -9.74 7.72 34.12
C ARG A 817 -9.73 7.22 35.55
N GLN A 818 -10.68 6.36 35.87
CA GLN A 818 -10.81 5.83 37.23
C GLN A 818 -9.69 4.83 37.54
N LEU A 819 -9.18 4.10 36.55
CA LEU A 819 -8.01 3.24 36.71
C LEU A 819 -6.75 4.06 37.02
N LYS A 820 -6.55 5.20 36.33
CA LYS A 820 -5.45 6.14 36.64
C LYS A 820 -5.55 6.64 38.09
N ASP A 821 -6.75 6.99 38.55
CA ASP A 821 -7.00 7.38 39.95
C ASP A 821 -6.65 6.24 40.93
N ASP A 822 -7.08 5.00 40.66
CA ASP A 822 -6.74 3.83 41.49
C ASP A 822 -5.22 3.59 41.56
N LEU A 823 -4.49 3.83 40.47
CA LEU A 823 -3.04 3.68 40.42
C LEU A 823 -2.33 4.77 41.24
N TYR A 824 -2.83 6.01 41.22
CA TYR A 824 -2.34 7.05 42.13
C TYR A 824 -2.56 6.67 43.60
N GLU A 825 -3.70 6.07 43.96
CA GLU A 825 -3.92 5.56 45.31
C GLU A 825 -2.92 4.47 45.70
N VAL A 826 -2.60 3.55 44.77
CA VAL A 826 -1.60 2.50 45.01
C VAL A 826 -0.21 3.11 45.21
N ILE A 827 0.21 4.04 44.34
CA ILE A 827 1.49 4.73 44.46
C ILE A 827 1.59 5.49 45.78
N PHE A 828 0.53 6.21 46.17
CA PHE A 828 0.50 6.94 47.43
C PHE A 828 0.73 6.01 48.63
N LYS A 829 0.14 4.80 48.63
CA LYS A 829 0.40 3.78 49.65
C LYS A 829 1.83 3.25 49.64
N ILE A 830 2.50 3.14 48.48
CA ILE A 830 3.93 2.78 48.43
C ILE A 830 4.75 3.82 49.20
N VAL A 831 4.48 5.10 48.94
CA VAL A 831 5.19 6.23 49.57
C VAL A 831 4.93 6.30 51.07
N GLU A 832 3.70 6.02 51.52
CA GLU A 832 3.32 6.03 52.93
C GLU A 832 3.84 4.82 53.72
N ASP A 833 3.64 3.60 53.20
CA ASP A 833 3.90 2.36 53.93
C ASP A 833 5.35 1.85 53.78
N HIS A 834 6.02 2.15 52.67
CA HIS A 834 7.35 1.62 52.32
C HIS A 834 8.38 2.72 51.95
N PRO A 835 8.57 3.79 52.75
CA PRO A 835 9.43 4.91 52.40
C PRO A 835 10.92 4.57 52.24
N ARG A 836 11.35 3.36 52.66
CA ARG A 836 12.73 2.85 52.46
C ARG A 836 12.93 2.11 51.14
N ASP A 837 11.86 1.57 50.57
CA ASP A 837 11.87 0.82 49.30
C ASP A 837 11.58 1.76 48.10
N VAL A 838 11.15 2.99 48.40
CA VAL A 838 11.00 4.12 47.47
C VAL A 838 12.38 4.72 47.23
N ASN A 839 13.00 4.36 46.11
CA ASN A 839 14.21 5.04 45.63
C ASN A 839 13.92 6.53 45.39
N ALA A 840 14.92 7.43 45.46
CA ALA A 840 14.73 8.85 45.14
C ALA A 840 14.14 9.07 43.72
N GLN A 841 14.26 8.07 42.85
CA GLN A 841 13.65 8.03 41.52
C GLN A 841 12.12 7.89 41.53
N MET A 842 11.51 7.34 42.60
CA MET A 842 10.06 7.17 42.77
C MET A 842 9.34 8.40 43.35
N GLU A 843 10.05 9.43 43.84
CA GLU A 843 9.42 10.67 44.36
C GLU A 843 8.68 11.47 43.28
N ASN A 844 9.01 11.28 41.99
CA ASN A 844 8.37 11.89 40.83
C ASN A 844 7.92 10.83 39.79
N PHE A 845 7.02 9.94 40.22
CA PHE A 845 6.46 8.89 39.37
C PHE A 845 5.42 9.44 38.38
N SER A 846 5.53 9.12 37.08
CA SER A 846 4.58 9.58 36.06
C SER A 846 3.64 8.46 35.60
N ILE A 847 2.34 8.77 35.55
CA ILE A 847 1.32 7.93 34.88
C ILE A 847 0.84 8.70 33.66
N VAL A 848 1.06 8.14 32.48
CA VAL A 848 0.69 8.75 31.20
C VAL A 848 -0.38 7.92 30.49
N TYR A 849 -1.20 8.57 29.67
CA TYR A 849 -2.07 7.87 28.74
C TYR A 849 -1.34 7.56 27.45
N GLY A 850 -1.54 6.35 26.93
CA GLY A 850 -1.07 5.94 25.61
C GLY A 850 -2.23 5.61 24.68
N ASP A 851 -2.04 5.93 23.40
CA ASP A 851 -2.98 5.59 22.32
C ASP A 851 -2.98 4.07 22.08
N GLU A 852 -4.17 3.45 22.10
CA GLU A 852 -4.33 2.02 21.84
C GLU A 852 -4.53 1.68 20.35
N SER A 853 -4.57 2.65 19.43
CA SER A 853 -4.86 2.39 18.02
C SER A 853 -3.85 1.43 17.38
N VAL A 854 -2.55 1.67 17.57
CA VAL A 854 -1.46 0.81 17.07
C VAL A 854 -1.37 -0.50 17.85
N PRO A 855 -1.38 -0.50 19.20
CA PRO A 855 -1.40 -1.73 19.99
C PRO A 855 -2.53 -2.71 19.65
N ARG A 856 -3.71 -2.22 19.26
CA ARG A 856 -4.83 -3.07 18.82
C ARG A 856 -4.61 -3.74 17.48
N LEU A 857 -3.90 -3.09 16.57
CA LEU A 857 -3.49 -3.71 15.31
C LEU A 857 -2.45 -4.80 15.57
N TYR A 858 -1.47 -4.51 16.44
CA TYR A 858 -0.45 -5.48 16.84
C TYR A 858 -1.06 -6.71 17.53
N GLU A 859 -2.03 -6.55 18.42
CA GLU A 859 -2.69 -7.68 19.10
C GLU A 859 -3.17 -8.80 18.17
N ASN A 860 -3.66 -8.42 16.98
CA ASN A 860 -4.25 -9.35 16.01
C ASN A 860 -3.30 -9.69 14.84
N SER A 861 -2.09 -9.12 14.82
CA SER A 861 -1.15 -9.36 13.73
C SER A 861 -0.43 -10.69 13.87
N ARG A 862 0.01 -11.25 12.74
CA ARG A 862 0.82 -12.47 12.72
C ARG A 862 2.14 -12.28 13.47
N ILE A 863 2.80 -11.14 13.25
CA ILE A 863 4.08 -10.79 13.87
C ILE A 863 4.01 -10.77 15.40
N SER A 864 2.88 -10.42 16.01
CA SER A 864 2.72 -10.50 17.46
C SER A 864 2.68 -11.92 18.00
N SER A 865 2.19 -12.87 17.20
CA SER A 865 2.17 -14.29 17.55
C SER A 865 3.55 -14.93 17.41
N ASP A 866 4.33 -14.47 16.43
CA ASP A 866 5.73 -14.88 16.24
C ASP A 866 6.62 -14.34 17.37
N GLN A 867 6.48 -13.06 17.74
CA GLN A 867 7.30 -12.42 18.79
C GLN A 867 6.89 -12.80 20.23
N LEU A 868 5.61 -13.08 20.48
CA LEU A 868 5.08 -13.38 21.81
C LEU A 868 4.24 -14.67 21.79
N PRO A 869 4.87 -15.83 21.54
CA PRO A 869 4.17 -17.10 21.44
C PRO A 869 3.54 -17.47 22.79
N GLY A 870 2.30 -17.98 22.75
CA GLY A 870 1.55 -18.40 23.95
C GLY A 870 0.97 -17.27 24.81
N GLN A 871 1.23 -15.99 24.49
CA GLN A 871 0.64 -14.86 25.20
C GLN A 871 -0.77 -14.54 24.71
N SER A 872 -1.63 -14.07 25.63
CA SER A 872 -2.99 -13.64 25.29
C SER A 872 -3.01 -12.31 24.54
N GLY A 873 -4.06 -12.05 23.74
CA GLY A 873 -4.17 -10.81 22.95
C GLY A 873 -4.04 -9.52 23.78
N ILE A 874 -4.63 -9.48 24.98
CA ILE A 874 -4.54 -8.31 25.86
C ILE A 874 -3.11 -8.08 26.39
N VAL A 875 -2.31 -9.14 26.57
CA VAL A 875 -0.89 -9.03 26.94
C VAL A 875 -0.10 -8.47 25.75
N LYS A 876 -0.32 -9.00 24.55
CA LYS A 876 0.31 -8.48 23.32
C LYS A 876 0.02 -7.00 23.10
N ARG A 877 -1.23 -6.59 23.32
CA ARG A 877 -1.64 -5.17 23.31
C ARG A 877 -0.87 -4.35 24.34
N ALA A 878 -0.79 -4.81 25.59
CA ALA A 878 -0.06 -4.09 26.65
C ALA A 878 1.45 -4.01 26.37
N VAL A 879 2.07 -5.07 25.83
CA VAL A 879 3.48 -5.03 25.37
C VAL A 879 3.65 -3.97 24.28
N ALA A 880 2.79 -3.97 23.26
CA ALA A 880 2.85 -2.98 22.19
C ALA A 880 2.67 -1.55 22.68
N LEU A 881 1.79 -1.33 23.67
CA LEU A 881 1.59 -0.02 24.29
C LEU A 881 2.86 0.49 25.00
N GLY A 882 3.53 -0.39 25.74
CA GLY A 882 4.78 -0.04 26.43
C GLY A 882 5.93 0.19 25.45
N ARG A 883 6.10 -0.70 24.46
CA ARG A 883 7.09 -0.54 23.39
C ARG A 883 6.85 0.71 22.56
N TYR A 884 5.59 1.12 22.35
CA TYR A 884 5.27 2.34 21.61
C TYR A 884 5.76 3.59 22.35
N LEU A 885 5.68 3.60 23.69
CA LEU A 885 6.25 4.67 24.51
C LEU A 885 7.79 4.69 24.50
N GLN A 886 8.42 3.52 24.37
CA GLN A 886 9.87 3.36 24.29
C GLN A 886 10.43 3.70 22.91
N ASN A 887 9.78 3.28 21.83
CA ASN A 887 10.20 3.55 20.47
C ASN A 887 9.01 3.50 19.50
N PRO A 888 8.35 4.66 19.25
CA PRO A 888 7.20 4.75 18.34
C PRO A 888 7.53 4.26 16.93
N LEU A 889 8.68 4.66 16.37
CA LEU A 889 9.13 4.28 15.03
C LEU A 889 9.22 2.75 14.89
N ALA A 890 9.89 2.08 15.82
CA ALA A 890 10.07 0.63 15.74
C ALA A 890 8.76 -0.14 15.83
N MET A 891 7.86 0.29 16.73
CA MET A 891 6.55 -0.34 16.86
C MET A 891 5.65 -0.13 15.64
N ILE A 892 5.68 1.06 15.03
CA ILE A 892 4.95 1.30 13.78
C ILE A 892 5.53 0.43 12.66
N ALA A 893 6.86 0.34 12.56
CA ALA A 893 7.53 -0.47 11.54
C ALA A 893 7.17 -1.96 11.62
N THR A 894 6.89 -2.48 12.82
CA THR A 894 6.46 -3.88 13.01
C THR A 894 5.15 -4.21 12.29
N LEU A 895 4.28 -3.22 12.03
CA LEU A 895 3.03 -3.39 11.28
C LEU A 895 3.19 -3.19 9.77
N CYS A 896 4.39 -2.90 9.29
CA CYS A 896 4.71 -2.78 7.87
C CYS A 896 5.26 -4.09 7.29
N GLY A 897 4.85 -5.24 7.84
CA GLY A 897 5.24 -6.55 7.33
C GLY A 897 4.57 -6.88 5.98
N PRO A 898 4.70 -8.13 5.48
CA PRO A 898 4.06 -8.59 4.25
C PRO A 898 2.55 -8.31 4.20
N GLY A 899 1.86 -8.47 5.35
CA GLY A 899 0.42 -8.22 5.47
C GLY A 899 0.03 -6.74 5.48
N LYS A 900 0.98 -5.80 5.54
CA LYS A 900 0.78 -4.35 5.56
C LYS A 900 -0.32 -3.91 6.53
N GLU A 901 -0.38 -4.51 7.73
CA GLU A 901 -1.43 -4.25 8.74
C GLU A 901 -1.53 -2.77 9.11
N ILE A 902 -0.44 -2.00 8.94
CA ILE A 902 -0.38 -0.55 9.08
C ILE A 902 -1.46 0.18 8.28
N LEU A 903 -1.91 -0.34 7.13
CA LEU A 903 -2.94 0.27 6.29
C LEU A 903 -4.33 0.27 6.93
N SER A 904 -4.52 -0.54 7.98
CA SER A 904 -5.74 -0.54 8.80
C SER A 904 -5.74 0.56 9.87
N TRP A 905 -4.63 1.27 10.05
CA TRP A 905 -4.56 2.40 10.97
C TRP A 905 -5.24 3.63 10.35
N LYS A 906 -6.37 4.01 10.94
CA LYS A 906 -7.15 5.16 10.47
C LYS A 906 -6.44 6.46 10.83
N LEU A 907 -5.75 7.05 9.86
CA LEU A 907 -5.01 8.31 10.03
C LEU A 907 -5.82 9.52 9.57
N HIS A 908 -6.72 9.36 8.60
CA HIS A 908 -7.52 10.46 8.07
C HIS A 908 -8.95 10.04 7.70
N ALA A 909 -9.94 10.91 7.98
CA ALA A 909 -11.37 10.59 7.77
C ALA A 909 -11.77 10.31 6.31
N LEU A 910 -11.01 10.83 5.35
CA LEU A 910 -11.24 10.67 3.90
C LEU A 910 -10.31 9.63 3.25
N GLU A 911 -9.56 8.85 4.03
CA GLU A 911 -8.58 7.88 3.52
C GLU A 911 -9.18 6.80 2.60
N GLN A 912 -10.50 6.62 2.59
CA GLN A 912 -11.22 5.72 1.68
C GLN A 912 -11.04 6.08 0.20
N PHE A 913 -10.66 7.32 -0.12
CA PHE A 913 -10.38 7.75 -1.49
C PHE A 913 -8.99 7.36 -1.98
N LEU A 914 -8.11 6.86 -1.10
CA LEU A 914 -6.79 6.38 -1.46
C LEU A 914 -6.81 4.85 -1.60
N THR A 915 -6.17 4.33 -2.66
CA THR A 915 -5.95 2.89 -2.82
C THR A 915 -4.93 2.37 -1.78
N PRO A 916 -4.91 1.06 -1.48
CA PRO A 916 -3.91 0.48 -0.60
C PRO A 916 -2.46 0.79 -1.03
N ASP A 917 -2.19 0.80 -2.34
CA ASP A 917 -0.88 1.14 -2.88
C ASP A 917 -0.53 2.63 -2.73
N GLU A 918 -1.50 3.53 -3.00
CA GLU A 918 -1.32 4.98 -2.74
C GLU A 918 -0.99 5.22 -1.26
N LYS A 919 -1.68 4.54 -0.34
CA LYS A 919 -1.41 4.63 1.10
C LYS A 919 -0.06 4.04 1.49
N TYR A 920 0.33 2.90 0.94
CA TYR A 920 1.60 2.27 1.30
C TYR A 920 2.79 3.05 0.74
N GLU A 921 2.67 3.65 -0.45
CA GLU A 921 3.71 4.50 -1.04
C GLU A 921 4.08 5.65 -0.10
N ILE A 922 3.09 6.33 0.50
CA ILE A 922 3.37 7.41 1.47
C ILE A 922 3.90 6.89 2.80
N VAL A 923 3.43 5.73 3.27
CA VAL A 923 3.98 5.06 4.46
C VAL A 923 5.45 4.75 4.25
N GLU A 924 5.81 4.16 3.12
CA GLU A 924 7.20 3.83 2.80
C GLU A 924 8.08 5.09 2.75
N GLN A 925 7.64 6.15 2.07
CA GLN A 925 8.40 7.41 2.01
C GLN A 925 8.67 8.01 3.40
N VAL A 926 7.62 8.12 4.23
CA VAL A 926 7.72 8.67 5.60
C VAL A 926 8.63 7.81 6.48
N MET A 927 8.45 6.49 6.43
CA MET A 927 9.23 5.55 7.24
C MET A 927 10.69 5.53 6.82
N VAL A 928 10.99 5.58 5.50
CA VAL A 928 12.34 5.67 4.96
C VAL A 928 13.02 6.96 5.43
N ASP A 929 12.39 8.11 5.25
CA ASP A 929 13.01 9.39 5.66
C ASP A 929 13.25 9.47 7.17
N ALA A 930 12.28 9.05 7.98
CA ALA A 930 12.40 9.07 9.43
C ALA A 930 13.48 8.09 9.92
N THR A 931 13.45 6.84 9.44
CA THR A 931 14.37 5.79 9.90
C THR A 931 15.82 6.12 9.60
N ASN A 932 16.13 6.65 8.41
CA ASN A 932 17.51 6.99 8.05
C ASN A 932 18.05 8.18 8.86
N GLN A 933 17.20 9.15 9.23
CA GLN A 933 17.62 10.26 10.09
C GLN A 933 17.78 9.83 11.56
N ILE A 934 16.92 8.95 12.06
CA ILE A 934 17.00 8.43 13.43
C ILE A 934 18.20 7.50 13.58
N GLY A 935 18.45 6.66 12.58
CA GLY A 935 19.50 5.65 12.59
C GLY A 935 19.02 4.30 13.13
N PHE A 936 19.78 3.25 12.82
CA PHE A 936 19.49 1.88 13.20
C PHE A 936 20.67 1.29 13.98
N ASP A 937 20.44 0.89 15.23
CA ASP A 937 21.44 0.20 16.04
C ASP A 937 21.49 -1.29 15.69
N VAL A 938 22.57 -1.69 15.03
CA VAL A 938 22.78 -3.04 14.52
C VAL A 938 22.87 -4.08 15.66
N ASN A 939 23.59 -3.75 16.73
CA ASN A 939 23.85 -4.70 17.81
C ASN A 939 22.65 -4.84 18.78
N LEU A 940 21.90 -3.74 18.98
CA LEU A 940 20.65 -3.79 19.74
C LEU A 940 19.61 -4.63 19.00
N ALA A 941 19.41 -4.38 17.70
CA ALA A 941 18.48 -5.16 16.89
C ALA A 941 18.86 -6.64 16.85
N ALA A 942 20.15 -6.97 16.72
CA ALA A 942 20.64 -8.36 16.77
C ALA A 942 20.26 -9.12 18.04
N SER A 943 20.00 -8.41 19.14
CA SER A 943 19.60 -9.00 20.42
C SER A 943 18.09 -9.03 20.65
N HIS A 944 17.32 -8.20 19.92
CA HIS A 944 15.90 -7.95 20.18
C HIS A 944 15.11 -7.89 18.86
N GLU A 945 14.30 -8.91 18.61
CA GLU A 945 13.67 -9.15 17.29
C GLU A 945 12.81 -7.97 16.80
N TRP A 946 12.04 -7.34 17.70
CA TRP A 946 11.09 -6.29 17.34
C TRP A 946 11.75 -5.01 16.83
N HIS A 947 13.04 -4.79 17.13
CA HIS A 947 13.81 -3.68 16.57
C HIS A 947 14.18 -3.89 15.10
N PHE A 948 14.23 -5.13 14.58
CA PHE A 948 14.59 -5.39 13.19
C PHE A 948 13.59 -4.84 12.17
N SER A 949 12.33 -4.60 12.58
CA SER A 949 11.28 -4.16 11.67
C SER A 949 11.60 -2.83 10.97
N THR A 950 12.43 -1.97 11.56
CA THR A 950 12.86 -0.70 10.94
C THR A 950 13.91 -0.90 9.84
N LEU A 951 14.62 -2.03 9.82
CA LEU A 951 15.74 -2.27 8.91
C LEU A 951 15.31 -2.22 7.44
N GLN A 952 14.07 -2.62 7.13
CA GLN A 952 13.51 -2.55 5.77
C GLN A 952 13.44 -1.12 5.20
N PHE A 953 13.46 -0.10 6.07
CA PHE A 953 13.36 1.31 5.68
C PHE A 953 14.73 2.01 5.58
N ILE A 954 15.82 1.32 5.87
CA ILE A 954 17.17 1.87 5.66
C ILE A 954 17.44 1.99 4.16
N ALA A 955 18.13 3.06 3.76
CA ALA A 955 18.48 3.31 2.39
C ALA A 955 19.31 2.16 1.80
N GLY A 956 18.96 1.68 0.61
CA GLY A 956 19.55 0.50 -0.01
C GLY A 956 18.85 -0.81 0.33
N LEU A 957 18.10 -0.87 1.43
CA LEU A 957 17.39 -2.07 1.86
C LEU A 957 15.91 -1.98 1.51
N GLY A 958 15.27 -3.14 1.44
CA GLY A 958 13.83 -3.33 1.50
C GLY A 958 13.54 -4.56 2.35
N PRO A 959 12.30 -5.06 2.39
CA PRO A 959 11.94 -6.18 3.26
C PRO A 959 12.75 -7.46 2.96
N ARG A 960 13.08 -7.74 1.69
CA ARG A 960 13.80 -8.96 1.29
C ARG A 960 15.26 -8.89 1.71
N LYS A 961 15.94 -7.78 1.42
CA LYS A 961 17.33 -7.54 1.82
C LYS A 961 17.47 -7.39 3.34
N ALA A 962 16.51 -6.76 4.01
CA ALA A 962 16.50 -6.65 5.47
C ALA A 962 16.36 -8.02 6.14
N SER A 963 15.49 -8.90 5.64
CA SER A 963 15.37 -10.27 6.15
C SER A 963 16.67 -11.07 5.97
N ALA A 964 17.35 -10.92 4.82
CA ALA A 964 18.65 -11.55 4.60
C ALA A 964 19.72 -11.02 5.56
N LEU A 965 19.82 -9.70 5.70
CA LEU A 965 20.79 -9.07 6.61
C LEU A 965 20.50 -9.45 8.07
N GLN A 966 19.23 -9.51 8.49
CA GLN A 966 18.84 -9.95 9.83
C GLN A 966 19.41 -11.34 10.14
N LYS A 967 19.25 -12.31 9.23
CA LYS A 967 19.79 -13.67 9.40
C LYS A 967 21.31 -13.66 9.53
N ASP A 968 22.00 -12.82 8.77
CA ASP A 968 23.45 -12.69 8.85
C ASP A 968 23.89 -12.05 10.18
N LEU A 969 23.22 -10.98 10.62
CA LEU A 969 23.53 -10.29 11.88
C LEU A 969 23.31 -11.19 13.11
N VAL A 970 22.20 -11.93 13.14
CA VAL A 970 21.92 -12.89 14.23
C VAL A 970 22.96 -14.01 14.25
N ARG A 971 23.46 -14.44 13.07
CA ARG A 971 24.49 -15.48 12.97
C ARG A 971 25.87 -14.99 13.46
N GLU A 972 26.26 -13.76 13.12
CA GLU A 972 27.54 -13.19 13.57
C GLU A 972 27.51 -12.77 15.05
N GLY A 973 26.35 -12.31 15.55
CA GLY A 973 26.08 -12.03 16.96
C GLY A 973 26.59 -10.69 17.48
N SER A 974 27.75 -10.18 17.02
CA SER A 974 28.24 -8.85 17.38
C SER A 974 29.09 -8.26 16.26
N ILE A 975 28.78 -7.02 15.90
CA ILE A 975 29.48 -6.24 14.88
C ILE A 975 30.28 -5.13 15.57
N PHE A 976 31.54 -4.94 15.17
CA PHE A 976 32.42 -3.93 15.78
C PHE A 976 32.82 -2.81 14.81
N SER A 977 32.71 -3.04 13.50
CA SER A 977 32.89 -2.01 12.48
C SER A 977 31.84 -2.12 11.37
N ARG A 978 31.41 -0.97 10.83
CA ARG A 978 30.53 -0.93 9.64
C ARG A 978 31.16 -1.65 8.45
N LYS A 979 32.50 -1.72 8.35
CA LYS A 979 33.19 -2.42 7.26
C LYS A 979 32.82 -3.91 7.18
N GLU A 980 32.42 -4.52 8.30
CA GLU A 980 31.96 -5.92 8.34
C GLU A 980 30.66 -6.12 7.54
N LEU A 981 29.85 -5.07 7.40
CA LEU A 981 28.58 -5.08 6.67
C LEU A 981 28.73 -4.98 5.15
N VAL A 982 29.94 -4.73 4.64
CA VAL A 982 30.20 -4.66 3.19
C VAL A 982 29.94 -6.02 2.52
N LYS A 983 30.31 -7.12 3.17
CA LYS A 983 30.14 -8.47 2.63
C LYS A 983 28.66 -8.88 2.51
N PRO A 984 27.82 -8.75 3.56
CA PRO A 984 26.40 -9.11 3.45
C PRO A 984 25.58 -8.14 2.58
N LEU A 985 25.97 -6.87 2.46
CA LEU A 985 25.17 -5.88 1.72
C LEU A 985 25.56 -5.74 0.24
N GLY A 986 26.84 -5.90 -0.11
CA GLY A 986 27.36 -5.45 -1.40
C GLY A 986 27.78 -3.97 -1.37
N ARG A 987 28.55 -3.52 -2.35
CA ARG A 987 29.21 -2.20 -2.29
C ARG A 987 28.24 -1.04 -2.48
N LYS A 988 27.30 -1.14 -3.42
CA LYS A 988 26.34 -0.06 -3.68
C LYS A 988 25.30 0.04 -2.57
N VAL A 989 24.79 -1.09 -2.10
CA VAL A 989 23.85 -1.12 -0.98
C VAL A 989 24.54 -0.63 0.30
N PHE A 990 25.78 -1.06 0.57
CA PHE A 990 26.57 -0.56 1.70
C PHE A 990 26.78 0.96 1.63
N MET A 991 27.11 1.50 0.45
CA MET A 991 27.26 2.95 0.26
C MET A 991 25.98 3.69 0.63
N ASN A 992 24.81 3.19 0.25
CA ASN A 992 23.54 3.81 0.63
C ASN A 992 23.26 3.69 2.14
N ALA A 993 23.50 2.52 2.74
CA ALA A 993 23.06 2.20 4.09
C ALA A 993 24.01 2.67 5.20
N SER A 994 25.32 2.67 4.96
CA SER A 994 26.31 2.63 6.05
C SER A 994 26.31 3.84 6.98
N GLY A 995 25.93 5.02 6.49
CA GLY A 995 25.81 6.21 7.33
C GLY A 995 24.62 6.18 8.31
N PHE A 996 23.67 5.29 8.09
CA PHE A 996 22.45 5.13 8.88
C PHE A 996 22.50 3.93 9.83
N LEU A 997 23.47 3.02 9.62
CA LEU A 997 23.70 1.85 10.47
C LEU A 997 24.68 2.20 11.58
N ARG A 998 24.16 2.40 12.79
CA ARG A 998 24.91 2.69 14.01
C ARG A 998 25.49 1.40 14.58
N VAL A 999 26.79 1.42 14.89
CA VAL A 999 27.48 0.31 15.58
C VAL A 999 27.98 0.85 16.92
N ARG A 1000 27.34 0.43 18.01
CA ARG A 1000 27.72 0.77 19.38
C ARG A 1000 27.86 -0.47 20.26
N ARG A 1001 28.37 -0.30 21.48
CA ARG A 1001 28.49 -1.35 22.49
C ARG A 1001 27.13 -1.67 23.14
N SER A 1002 26.17 -2.11 22.34
CA SER A 1002 24.84 -2.54 22.77
C SER A 1002 24.66 -4.05 22.61
N GLY A 1003 23.62 -4.62 23.24
CA GLY A 1003 23.31 -6.04 23.12
C GLY A 1003 24.48 -6.95 23.52
N ALA A 1004 24.73 -8.01 22.75
CA ALA A 1004 25.85 -8.94 22.99
C ALA A 1004 27.24 -8.26 22.90
N ALA A 1005 27.38 -7.17 22.14
CA ALA A 1005 28.64 -6.44 21.99
C ALA A 1005 29.04 -5.70 23.28
N ALA A 1006 28.08 -5.39 24.17
CA ALA A 1006 28.33 -4.73 25.45
C ALA A 1006 29.23 -5.57 26.39
N ALA A 1007 29.20 -6.90 26.26
CA ALA A 1007 30.04 -7.80 27.05
C ALA A 1007 31.45 -8.01 26.46
N SER A 1008 31.73 -7.46 25.28
CA SER A 1008 33.02 -7.64 24.58
C SER A 1008 34.05 -6.61 25.02
N ALA A 1009 35.31 -7.04 25.13
CA ALA A 1009 36.45 -6.15 25.41
C ALA A 1009 36.98 -5.44 24.15
N GLN A 1010 36.43 -5.71 22.96
CA GLN A 1010 36.90 -5.09 21.72
C GLN A 1010 36.57 -3.59 21.69
N LEU A 1011 37.50 -2.79 21.18
CA LEU A 1011 37.33 -1.35 20.97
C LEU A 1011 36.51 -1.12 19.70
N ILE A 1012 35.50 -0.25 19.79
CA ILE A 1012 34.71 0.24 18.67
C ILE A 1012 35.18 1.67 18.39
N ASP A 1013 35.49 1.96 17.13
CA ASP A 1013 35.87 3.31 16.71
C ASP A 1013 34.70 4.28 17.00
N LEU A 1014 35.02 5.41 17.63
CA LEU A 1014 34.08 6.45 18.04
C LEU A 1014 33.25 7.01 16.87
N LEU A 1015 33.76 6.95 15.64
CA LEU A 1015 33.05 7.38 14.43
C LEU A 1015 31.95 6.41 14.01
N GLU A 1016 32.03 5.13 14.41
CA GLU A 1016 31.00 4.12 14.10
C GLU A 1016 29.68 4.42 14.83
N ASP A 1017 29.78 5.20 15.91
CA ASP A 1017 28.67 5.79 16.65
C ASP A 1017 28.35 7.24 16.22
N THR A 1018 28.39 7.53 14.93
CA THR A 1018 27.99 8.84 14.36
C THR A 1018 27.27 8.71 13.03
N ARG A 1019 26.48 9.72 12.63
CA ARG A 1019 25.92 9.80 11.27
C ARG A 1019 26.97 10.12 10.20
N ILE A 1020 28.25 10.27 10.56
CA ILE A 1020 29.31 10.52 9.61
C ILE A 1020 29.44 9.28 8.73
N HIS A 1021 29.30 9.47 7.42
CA HIS A 1021 29.43 8.38 6.47
C HIS A 1021 30.91 7.90 6.40
N PRO A 1022 31.20 6.59 6.28
CA PRO A 1022 32.57 6.07 6.18
C PRO A 1022 33.45 6.74 5.10
N GLU A 1023 32.85 7.20 4.00
CA GLU A 1023 33.56 7.96 2.95
C GLU A 1023 34.15 9.30 3.45
N SER A 1024 33.62 9.84 4.56
CA SER A 1024 33.99 11.12 5.14
C SER A 1024 34.79 10.97 6.45
N TYR A 1025 35.17 9.75 6.85
CA TYR A 1025 35.99 9.53 8.06
C TYR A 1025 37.32 10.26 7.99
N VAL A 1026 37.97 10.30 6.83
CA VAL A 1026 39.21 11.06 6.63
C VAL A 1026 39.01 12.55 6.90
N LEU A 1027 37.86 13.10 6.45
CA LEU A 1027 37.53 14.51 6.68
C LEU A 1027 37.27 14.80 8.17
N ALA A 1028 36.60 13.89 8.86
CA ALA A 1028 36.37 13.98 10.30
C ALA A 1028 37.66 13.90 11.12
N LYS A 1029 38.56 12.94 10.78
CA LYS A 1029 39.89 12.83 11.39
C LYS A 1029 40.73 14.08 11.17
N ASN A 1030 40.72 14.65 9.96
CA ASN A 1030 41.42 15.90 9.66
C ASN A 1030 40.89 17.09 10.46
N LEU A 1031 39.56 17.23 10.55
CA LEU A 1031 38.93 18.28 11.36
C LEU A 1031 39.32 18.17 12.84
N ALA A 1032 39.22 16.96 13.40
CA ALA A 1032 39.60 16.71 14.80
C ALA A 1032 41.09 16.99 15.03
N LYS A 1033 41.95 16.57 14.11
CA LYS A 1033 43.39 16.84 14.13
C LYS A 1033 43.70 18.33 14.13
N ASP A 1034 43.10 19.11 13.25
CA ASP A 1034 43.38 20.55 13.15
C ASP A 1034 42.97 21.28 14.44
N VAL A 1035 41.81 20.91 15.01
CA VAL A 1035 41.35 21.44 16.31
C VAL A 1035 42.28 21.02 17.45
N TYR A 1036 42.76 19.78 17.44
CA TYR A 1036 43.71 19.26 18.42
C TYR A 1036 45.07 19.97 18.36
N VAL A 1037 45.60 20.22 17.16
CA VAL A 1037 46.89 20.92 16.96
C VAL A 1037 46.82 22.38 17.41
N GLU A 1038 45.71 23.07 17.15
CA GLU A 1038 45.48 24.44 17.67
C GLU A 1038 45.51 24.49 19.21
N ASP A 1039 45.02 23.45 19.89
CA ASP A 1039 45.03 23.33 21.36
C ASP A 1039 46.43 22.95 21.90
N ALA A 1040 47.08 21.96 21.30
CA ALA A 1040 48.31 21.35 21.81
C ALA A 1040 49.61 22.15 21.54
N GLN A 1041 49.55 23.19 20.69
CA GLN A 1041 50.72 24.01 20.27
C GLN A 1041 51.93 23.17 19.78
N HIS A 1042 51.71 21.93 19.34
CA HIS A 1042 52.78 21.03 18.88
C HIS A 1042 53.12 21.29 17.41
N GLU A 1043 54.42 21.23 17.08
CA GLU A 1043 54.89 21.36 15.69
C GLU A 1043 54.39 20.19 14.84
N ILE A 1044 54.03 20.51 13.61
CA ILE A 1044 53.40 19.66 12.58
C ILE A 1044 54.35 18.51 12.21
N ASN A 1045 54.23 17.37 12.90
CA ASN A 1045 54.67 16.09 12.35
C ASN A 1045 53.47 15.34 11.75
N GLU A 1046 53.74 14.42 10.83
CA GLU A 1046 52.72 13.51 10.30
C GLU A 1046 52.20 12.64 11.45
N MET A 1047 51.00 12.98 11.95
CA MET A 1047 50.31 12.16 12.94
C MET A 1047 49.96 10.79 12.36
N ASP A 1048 50.33 9.73 13.06
CA ASP A 1048 49.94 8.36 12.72
C ASP A 1048 48.44 8.10 13.01
N ASP A 1049 47.95 6.91 12.66
CA ASP A 1049 46.53 6.57 12.81
C ASP A 1049 46.08 6.56 14.28
N GLU A 1050 46.96 6.17 15.21
CA GLU A 1050 46.70 6.15 16.65
C GLU A 1050 46.58 7.58 17.20
N GLU A 1051 47.45 8.48 16.77
CA GLU A 1051 47.39 9.91 17.11
C GLU A 1051 46.12 10.59 16.58
N GLN A 1052 45.60 10.18 15.42
CA GLN A 1052 44.34 10.70 14.88
C GLN A 1052 43.11 10.21 15.67
N GLU A 1053 43.14 8.99 16.19
CA GLU A 1053 42.08 8.47 17.07
C GLU A 1053 42.08 9.20 18.42
N MET A 1054 43.27 9.44 19.00
CA MET A 1054 43.41 10.27 20.20
C MET A 1054 42.89 11.70 20.00
N ALA A 1055 43.05 12.27 18.80
CA ALA A 1055 42.50 13.58 18.49
C ALA A 1055 40.97 13.60 18.52
N ILE A 1056 40.30 12.53 18.07
CA ILE A 1056 38.83 12.41 18.13
C ILE A 1056 38.36 12.32 19.59
N GLU A 1057 39.02 11.50 20.40
CA GLU A 1057 38.75 11.37 21.84
C GLU A 1057 38.88 12.74 22.54
N HIS A 1058 40.01 13.42 22.34
CA HIS A 1058 40.29 14.73 22.95
C HIS A 1058 39.24 15.79 22.59
N VAL A 1059 38.83 15.80 21.33
CA VAL A 1059 37.86 16.77 20.81
C VAL A 1059 36.45 16.50 21.36
N ARG A 1060 36.09 15.22 21.60
CA ARG A 1060 34.84 14.85 22.28
C ARG A 1060 34.84 15.20 23.76
N GLU A 1061 35.97 15.02 24.45
CA GLU A 1061 36.12 15.39 25.86
C GLU A 1061 36.09 16.92 26.09
N ARG A 1062 36.32 17.72 25.04
CA ARG A 1062 36.31 19.20 25.12
C ARG A 1062 35.35 19.85 24.10
N PRO A 1063 34.02 19.73 24.30
CA PRO A 1063 33.02 20.24 23.34
C PRO A 1063 33.07 21.75 23.08
N SER A 1064 33.57 22.55 24.02
CA SER A 1064 33.67 24.01 23.90
C SER A 1064 34.52 24.46 22.71
N MET A 1065 35.56 23.70 22.38
CA MET A 1065 36.47 23.97 21.26
C MET A 1065 35.75 23.84 19.92
N LEU A 1066 35.08 22.69 19.72
CA LEU A 1066 34.26 22.47 18.53
C LEU A 1066 33.14 23.50 18.40
N ARG A 1067 32.43 23.81 19.49
CA ARG A 1067 31.36 24.83 19.46
C ARG A 1067 31.87 26.16 18.93
N SER A 1068 33.07 26.59 19.36
CA SER A 1068 33.69 27.85 18.93
C SER A 1068 34.19 27.85 17.47
N LEU A 1069 34.46 26.68 16.89
CA LEU A 1069 34.99 26.55 15.54
C LEU A 1069 33.98 27.03 14.48
N LYS A 1070 34.37 28.01 13.67
CA LYS A 1070 33.58 28.50 12.53
C LYS A 1070 33.93 27.74 11.25
N ILE A 1071 33.05 26.83 10.85
CA ILE A 1071 33.25 26.00 9.65
C ILE A 1071 33.43 26.84 8.36
N VAL A 1072 32.76 27.99 8.25
CA VAL A 1072 32.89 28.90 7.09
C VAL A 1072 34.29 29.54 6.97
N GLU A 1073 35.01 29.67 8.09
CA GLU A 1073 36.40 30.14 8.10
C GLU A 1073 37.35 28.97 7.84
N TYR A 1074 37.12 27.83 8.50
CA TYR A 1074 37.88 26.60 8.32
C TYR A 1074 37.88 26.10 6.88
N ILE A 1075 36.75 26.12 6.17
CA ILE A 1075 36.68 25.65 4.78
C ILE A 1075 37.59 26.43 3.81
N LYS A 1076 37.99 27.66 4.17
CA LYS A 1076 38.91 28.48 3.36
C LYS A 1076 40.36 28.01 3.46
N SER A 1077 40.76 27.36 4.56
CA SER A 1077 42.10 26.78 4.72
C SER A 1077 42.24 25.40 4.09
N ILE A 1078 41.12 24.74 3.73
CA ILE A 1078 41.09 23.42 3.12
C ILE A 1078 41.24 23.49 1.58
N THR A 1079 41.93 22.51 1.00
CA THR A 1079 42.04 22.27 -0.46
C THR A 1079 40.66 22.17 -1.13
N GLU A 1080 40.54 22.65 -2.38
CA GLU A 1080 39.25 22.70 -3.10
C GLU A 1080 38.51 21.36 -3.17
N GLU A 1081 39.24 20.24 -3.27
CA GLU A 1081 38.69 18.89 -3.32
C GLU A 1081 37.84 18.51 -2.09
N TYR A 1082 38.13 19.09 -0.92
CA TYR A 1082 37.47 18.76 0.36
C TYR A 1082 36.52 19.86 0.85
N ARG A 1083 36.18 20.85 0.02
CA ARG A 1083 35.28 21.96 0.40
C ARG A 1083 33.81 21.54 0.39
N LYS A 1084 33.41 20.75 1.38
CA LYS A 1084 32.02 20.34 1.62
C LYS A 1084 31.43 21.03 2.86
N LEU A 1085 30.79 22.18 2.67
CA LEU A 1085 30.34 23.04 3.77
C LEU A 1085 29.32 22.36 4.68
N GLU A 1086 28.25 21.80 4.11
CA GLU A 1086 27.21 21.16 4.90
C GLU A 1086 27.72 19.86 5.53
N THR A 1087 28.50 19.05 4.79
CA THR A 1087 29.15 17.86 5.34
C THR A 1087 30.05 18.19 6.54
N LEU A 1088 30.85 19.26 6.49
CA LEU A 1088 31.71 19.66 7.62
C LEU A 1088 30.91 20.16 8.82
N ARG A 1089 29.76 20.83 8.60
CA ARG A 1089 28.85 21.18 9.68
C ARG A 1089 28.29 19.92 10.34
N ASP A 1090 27.83 18.96 9.56
CA ASP A 1090 27.38 17.65 10.04
C ASP A 1090 28.43 16.94 10.87
N ILE A 1091 29.66 16.84 10.36
CA ILE A 1091 30.78 16.25 11.07
C ILE A 1091 31.01 16.97 12.40
N LYS A 1092 31.02 18.32 12.42
CA LYS A 1092 31.17 19.09 13.67
C LYS A 1092 30.09 18.72 14.69
N PHE A 1093 28.82 18.64 14.29
CA PHE A 1093 27.72 18.30 15.20
C PHE A 1093 27.81 16.86 15.69
N GLU A 1094 28.14 15.91 14.82
CA GLU A 1094 28.29 14.50 15.17
C GLU A 1094 29.54 14.22 16.03
N LEU A 1095 30.59 15.02 15.90
CA LEU A 1095 31.73 14.98 16.82
C LEU A 1095 31.38 15.61 18.18
N LEU A 1096 30.46 16.57 18.25
CA LEU A 1096 29.96 17.12 19.53
C LEU A 1096 29.08 16.11 20.27
N CYS A 1097 28.13 15.51 19.57
CA CYS A 1097 27.21 14.52 20.12
C CYS A 1097 26.82 13.52 19.02
N GLY A 1098 27.48 12.36 19.03
CA GLY A 1098 27.25 11.31 18.05
C GLY A 1098 25.82 10.79 18.10
N PHE A 1099 25.16 10.69 16.94
CA PHE A 1099 23.79 10.20 16.81
C PHE A 1099 22.75 10.88 17.72
N SER A 1100 22.92 12.17 18.01
CA SER A 1100 21.93 12.94 18.78
C SER A 1100 20.51 12.74 18.21
N ASP A 1101 19.52 12.55 19.08
CA ASP A 1101 18.12 12.30 18.68
C ASP A 1101 17.45 13.60 18.22
N TRP A 1102 17.14 13.69 16.93
CA TRP A 1102 16.53 14.86 16.31
C TRP A 1102 15.00 14.86 16.38
N ARG A 1103 14.39 13.82 16.96
CA ARG A 1103 12.94 13.66 17.08
C ARG A 1103 12.31 14.69 18.01
N ILE A 1104 11.02 14.91 17.83
CA ILE A 1104 10.23 15.77 18.70
C ILE A 1104 10.15 15.08 20.06
N PRO A 1105 10.61 15.72 21.16
CA PRO A 1105 10.50 15.15 22.49
C PRO A 1105 9.06 14.76 22.81
N TYR A 1106 8.86 13.61 23.46
CA TYR A 1106 7.53 13.18 23.88
C TYR A 1106 6.86 14.27 24.74
N THR A 1107 5.60 14.55 24.42
CA THR A 1107 4.75 15.45 25.21
C THR A 1107 3.55 14.68 25.74
N GLU A 1108 3.23 14.89 27.01
CA GLU A 1108 2.04 14.30 27.62
C GLU A 1108 0.79 14.91 26.98
N PRO A 1109 -0.28 14.12 26.73
CA PRO A 1109 -1.52 14.63 26.15
C PRO A 1109 -2.10 15.78 26.98
N SER A 1110 -2.54 16.84 26.31
CA SER A 1110 -3.33 17.92 26.92
C SER A 1110 -4.69 17.40 27.43
N PRO A 1111 -5.40 18.13 28.32
CA PRO A 1111 -6.71 17.70 28.81
C PRO A 1111 -7.74 17.41 27.72
N ASP A 1112 -7.69 18.16 26.61
CA ASP A 1112 -8.57 17.95 25.47
C ASP A 1112 -8.17 16.70 24.68
N GLU A 1113 -6.87 16.46 24.48
CA GLU A 1113 -6.36 15.22 23.87
C GLU A 1113 -6.63 13.99 24.75
N GLU A 1114 -6.49 14.08 26.08
CA GLU A 1114 -6.89 13.03 27.00
C GLU A 1114 -8.39 12.72 26.84
N PHE A 1115 -9.22 13.76 26.70
CA PHE A 1115 -10.65 13.58 26.46
C PHE A 1115 -10.92 12.88 25.12
N TRP A 1116 -10.27 13.29 24.03
CA TRP A 1116 -10.42 12.67 22.71
C TRP A 1116 -9.94 11.21 22.70
N LEU A 1117 -8.80 10.92 23.33
CA LEU A 1117 -8.28 9.56 23.47
C LEU A 1117 -9.24 8.65 24.26
N LEU A 1118 -9.81 9.15 25.36
CA LEU A 1118 -10.69 8.37 26.24
C LEU A 1118 -12.12 8.22 25.69
N SER A 1119 -12.60 9.15 24.87
CA SER A 1119 -13.96 9.15 24.33
C SER A 1119 -14.06 8.61 22.91
N GLY A 1120 -12.99 8.73 22.12
CA GLY A 1120 -13.01 8.52 20.67
C GLY A 1120 -13.68 9.66 19.90
N GLU A 1121 -14.05 10.75 20.59
CA GLU A 1121 -14.66 11.95 20.00
C GLU A 1121 -13.57 12.95 19.57
N THR A 1122 -13.88 13.83 18.63
CA THR A 1122 -13.01 14.90 18.15
C THR A 1122 -13.71 16.25 18.26
N ASP A 1123 -12.99 17.35 18.02
CA ASP A 1123 -13.59 18.69 17.94
C ASP A 1123 -14.70 18.78 16.85
N ASP A 1124 -14.57 17.95 15.82
CA ASP A 1124 -15.55 17.77 14.74
C ASP A 1124 -16.77 16.93 15.12
N THR A 1125 -16.79 16.25 16.26
CA THR A 1125 -17.97 15.51 16.74
C THR A 1125 -18.60 16.20 17.95
N ILE A 1126 -17.80 16.61 18.93
CA ILE A 1126 -18.24 17.31 20.14
C ILE A 1126 -17.41 18.58 20.34
N SER A 1127 -18.08 19.73 20.22
CA SER A 1127 -17.49 21.06 20.45
C SER A 1127 -18.49 22.00 21.12
N GLU A 1128 -17.97 23.09 21.69
CA GLU A 1128 -18.78 24.07 22.41
C GLU A 1128 -19.91 24.63 21.51
N GLY A 1129 -21.15 24.60 22.02
CA GLY A 1129 -22.33 25.06 21.29
C GLY A 1129 -23.02 24.02 20.39
N ARG A 1130 -22.50 22.79 20.30
CA ARG A 1130 -23.20 21.70 19.61
C ARG A 1130 -24.41 21.19 20.37
N ILE A 1131 -25.45 20.82 19.63
CA ILE A 1131 -26.62 20.13 20.18
C ILE A 1131 -26.30 18.65 20.26
N VAL A 1132 -26.16 18.12 21.47
CA VAL A 1132 -25.93 16.70 21.72
C VAL A 1132 -27.16 16.05 22.33
N GLN A 1133 -27.43 14.81 21.95
CA GLN A 1133 -28.48 14.02 22.57
C GLN A 1133 -27.96 13.47 23.90
N VAL A 1134 -28.62 13.82 25.00
CA VAL A 1134 -28.25 13.37 26.35
C VAL A 1134 -29.37 12.55 26.97
N THR A 1135 -29.00 11.50 27.71
CA THR A 1135 -29.93 10.74 28.55
C THR A 1135 -29.67 11.08 30.00
N VAL A 1136 -30.69 11.57 30.70
CA VAL A 1136 -30.60 11.93 32.12
C VAL A 1136 -30.44 10.65 32.95
N ARG A 1137 -29.27 10.46 33.57
CA ARG A 1137 -28.97 9.29 34.43
C ARG A 1137 -29.34 9.51 35.89
N ASN A 1138 -28.96 10.65 36.44
CA ASN A 1138 -29.27 11.05 37.82
C ASN A 1138 -29.85 12.46 37.81
N ILE A 1139 -30.88 12.69 38.62
CA ILE A 1139 -31.40 14.02 38.94
C ILE A 1139 -31.12 14.20 40.42
N GLN A 1140 -30.27 15.17 40.76
CA GLN A 1140 -29.97 15.53 42.15
C GLN A 1140 -30.93 16.59 42.66
#